data_AF-A0A8H8Z7J3-F1
#
_entry.id   AF-A0A8H8Z7J3-F1
#
_cell.length_a   1.000
_cell.length_b   1.000
_cell.length_c   1.000
_cell.angle_alpha   90.00
_cell.angle_beta   90.00
_cell.angle_gamma   90.00
#
_symmetry.space_group_name_H-M   'P 1'
#
loop_
_entity.id
_entity.type
_entity.pdbx_description
1 polymer ?
#
loop_
_entity_poly.entity_id
_entity_poly.type
_entity_poly.pdbx_seq_one_letter_code
_entity_poly.pdbx_strand_id
1 'polypeptide(L)'
;IDQSVESLEGEISALNKELTSSIDEFKTSFTERSETLENAQSELRTEVSSTREKVDDALRQVENSNAALIELRNTVSKQGDSVAGVVEAANAALENASSLIAEERKVRAQADLANAKKIETMRSSVDESVAAVEEMRRTVAEVGRVSSEITTNLEAISKTNIDLALRQDEDQHRQLVNNAKIATTQKILVDDVSAMASKVEEIRAEIGDNIRASILEEATARTDGDNALANRVTQLQSKFEGDISAAIRTEQSARASANETLSKQITQLESKVNTDISTAIREEQQTRATQDEALSRQITQLQTKVNNDISAAIKSEQQARVSGDSALSTQINQLQAKVDDDISAAINEEREARASGDSALSREVSSLKTKTGKDIAAAVAVETKARTDANDALSRQISSLTTRANNLQSSIERESTSRTSQDSAIAKDLASFKTKTAKDISAAVAVETQARAAADTALTSQINSLKTQTGKDIKAAVAEETKARTDADAALSTRVTNLQSQTTNYINAAITSESKARTSADNALGKRIDTLKASVDGNVAVIQQQASAIADANRKVSTSYTLKMETSTSGGQKYVAGIALGIDTTGLSQFLVRADRFGLVNNVNGKITTPFVIENSVAYMNGAYIKDGTITNAKVGDLQSTNFVRGRAGWRFGKNGTLEINGNSGGNGRLVINGQRIDVYDDNNVLRVRIGRL
;
A
#
# COMPACT_ATOMS: atom_id res chain seq x y z
N ILE A 1 -7.97 171.09 92.00
CA ILE A 1 -8.80 170.26 91.10
C ILE A 1 -8.03 170.05 89.79
N ASP A 2 -7.51 171.11 89.16
CA ASP A 2 -6.78 170.98 87.87
C ASP A 2 -5.50 170.11 87.91
N GLN A 3 -4.67 170.20 88.96
CA GLN A 3 -3.48 169.31 89.10
C GLN A 3 -3.81 167.82 89.26
N SER A 4 -5.03 167.47 89.67
CA SER A 4 -5.47 166.08 89.78
C SER A 4 -5.98 165.52 88.45
N VAL A 5 -6.46 166.38 87.54
CA VAL A 5 -6.94 165.99 86.21
C VAL A 5 -5.76 165.67 85.27
N GLU A 6 -4.70 166.47 85.32
CA GLU A 6 -3.52 166.29 84.46
C GLU A 6 -2.70 165.03 84.83
N SER A 7 -2.67 164.67 86.11
CA SER A 7 -2.11 163.38 86.58
C SER A 7 -2.93 162.18 86.10
N LEU A 8 -4.27 162.32 86.08
CA LEU A 8 -5.19 161.30 85.58
C LEU A 8 -5.07 161.12 84.06
N GLU A 9 -4.91 162.19 83.29
CA GLU A 9 -4.73 162.12 81.83
C GLU A 9 -3.38 161.45 81.44
N GLY A 10 -2.30 161.74 82.17
CA GLY A 10 -1.01 161.08 81.99
C GLY A 10 -1.04 159.59 82.29
N GLU A 11 -1.71 159.20 83.38
CA GLU A 11 -1.92 157.79 83.73
C GLU A 11 -2.81 157.08 82.69
N ILE A 12 -3.89 157.71 82.21
CA ILE A 12 -4.75 157.15 81.16
C ILE A 12 -3.97 156.91 79.86
N SER A 13 -3.08 157.83 79.45
CA SER A 13 -2.31 157.68 78.21
C SER A 13 -1.29 156.53 78.29
N ALA A 14 -0.60 156.39 79.43
CA ALA A 14 0.31 155.27 79.67
C ALA A 14 -0.44 153.93 79.69
N LEU A 15 -1.60 153.89 80.35
CA LEU A 15 -2.46 152.71 80.43
C LEU A 15 -2.98 152.31 79.03
N ASN A 16 -3.28 153.29 78.18
CA ASN A 16 -3.75 153.04 76.82
C ASN A 16 -2.64 152.48 75.90
N LYS A 17 -1.39 152.92 76.10
CA LYS A 17 -0.23 152.39 75.36
C LYS A 17 0.11 150.96 75.80
N GLU A 18 0.04 150.68 77.10
CA GLU A 18 0.24 149.35 77.67
C GLU A 18 -0.88 148.39 77.22
N LEU A 19 -2.12 148.86 77.20
CA LEU A 19 -3.27 148.14 76.63
C LEU A 19 -3.06 147.81 75.15
N THR A 20 -2.56 148.77 74.36
CA THR A 20 -2.30 148.54 72.93
C THR A 20 -1.20 147.49 72.72
N SER A 21 -0.11 147.55 73.49
CA SER A 21 0.98 146.55 73.41
C SER A 21 0.51 145.16 73.82
N SER A 22 -0.28 145.05 74.90
CA SER A 22 -0.90 143.78 75.30
C SER A 22 -1.88 143.24 74.26
N ILE A 23 -2.61 144.10 73.55
CA ILE A 23 -3.49 143.69 72.45
C ILE A 23 -2.69 143.12 71.29
N ASP A 24 -1.56 143.72 70.92
CA ASP A 24 -0.74 143.24 69.80
C ASP A 24 0.06 141.97 70.15
N GLU A 25 0.55 141.83 71.39
CA GLU A 25 1.11 140.56 71.89
C GLU A 25 0.04 139.46 71.92
N PHE A 26 -1.18 139.77 72.38
CA PHE A 26 -2.30 138.85 72.35
C PHE A 26 -2.66 138.43 70.93
N LYS A 27 -2.68 139.35 69.95
CA LYS A 27 -2.90 139.02 68.54
C LYS A 27 -1.82 138.09 67.99
N THR A 28 -0.55 138.35 68.30
CA THR A 28 0.57 137.54 67.82
C THR A 28 0.47 136.13 68.39
N SER A 29 0.29 136.01 69.71
CA SER A 29 0.05 134.73 70.39
C SER A 29 -1.19 133.99 69.87
N PHE A 30 -2.27 134.72 69.61
CA PHE A 30 -3.50 134.16 69.04
C PHE A 30 -3.27 133.62 67.63
N THR A 31 -2.47 134.32 66.82
CA THR A 31 -2.14 133.90 65.45
C THR A 31 -1.28 132.64 65.46
N GLU A 32 -0.22 132.58 66.26
CA GLU A 32 0.63 131.38 66.40
C GLU A 32 -0.18 130.17 66.94
N ARG A 33 -1.09 130.42 67.89
CA ARG A 33 -1.98 129.38 68.42
C ARG A 33 -3.01 128.92 67.39
N SER A 34 -3.48 129.82 66.53
CA SER A 34 -4.36 129.50 65.40
C SER A 34 -3.65 128.62 64.38
N GLU A 35 -2.43 128.96 63.98
CA GLU A 35 -1.65 128.17 63.01
C GLU A 35 -1.30 126.77 63.54
N THR A 36 -0.90 126.67 64.82
CA THR A 36 -0.63 125.35 65.44
C THR A 36 -1.88 124.48 65.53
N LEU A 37 -3.04 125.07 65.81
CA LEU A 37 -4.32 124.35 65.78
C LEU A 37 -4.68 123.90 64.35
N GLU A 38 -4.44 124.75 63.35
CA GLU A 38 -4.71 124.46 61.95
C GLU A 38 -3.82 123.31 61.43
N ASN A 39 -2.54 123.28 61.81
CA ASN A 39 -1.63 122.17 61.52
C ASN A 39 -2.06 120.86 62.21
N ALA A 40 -2.42 120.90 63.50
CA ALA A 40 -2.92 119.71 64.20
C ALA A 40 -4.25 119.20 63.61
N GLN A 41 -5.13 120.09 63.14
CA GLN A 41 -6.35 119.71 62.42
C GLN A 41 -6.03 119.09 61.05
N SER A 42 -5.01 119.57 60.35
CA SER A 42 -4.54 119.00 59.08
C SER A 42 -3.94 117.60 59.24
N GLU A 43 -3.09 117.41 60.26
CA GLU A 43 -2.53 116.10 60.59
C GLU A 43 -3.62 115.10 60.97
N LEU A 44 -4.56 115.50 61.84
CA LEU A 44 -5.68 114.65 62.23
C LEU A 44 -6.56 114.27 61.02
N ARG A 45 -6.83 115.21 60.10
CA ARG A 45 -7.53 114.92 58.85
C ARG A 45 -6.78 113.88 58.01
N THR A 46 -5.46 113.98 57.95
CA THR A 46 -4.61 113.05 57.19
C THR A 46 -4.63 111.65 57.82
N GLU A 47 -4.49 111.54 59.14
CA GLU A 47 -4.55 110.24 59.83
C GLU A 47 -5.93 109.59 59.74
N VAL A 48 -7.00 110.38 59.89
CA VAL A 48 -8.38 109.88 59.73
C VAL A 48 -8.63 109.42 58.30
N SER A 49 -8.13 110.15 57.29
CA SER A 49 -8.21 109.73 55.88
C SER A 49 -7.47 108.43 55.64
N SER A 50 -6.24 108.28 56.14
CA SER A 50 -5.46 107.04 55.99
C SER A 50 -6.12 105.85 56.70
N THR A 51 -6.71 106.07 57.88
CA THR A 51 -7.42 105.03 58.62
C THR A 51 -8.69 104.61 57.88
N ARG A 52 -9.43 105.57 57.32
CA ARG A 52 -10.60 105.30 56.48
C ARG A 52 -10.24 104.47 55.26
N GLU A 53 -9.16 104.81 54.55
CA GLU A 53 -8.69 104.02 53.39
C GLU A 53 -8.35 102.58 53.78
N LYS A 54 -7.68 102.35 54.92
CA LYS A 54 -7.39 101.00 55.40
C LYS A 54 -8.66 100.21 55.77
N VAL A 55 -9.67 100.87 56.33
CA VAL A 55 -10.95 100.24 56.65
C VAL A 55 -11.72 99.90 55.37
N ASP A 56 -11.73 100.80 54.38
CA ASP A 56 -12.36 100.57 53.08
C ASP A 56 -11.68 99.40 52.33
N ASP A 57 -10.34 99.30 52.38
CA ASP A 57 -9.60 98.17 51.82
C ASP A 57 -9.90 96.84 52.55
N ALA A 58 -10.02 96.87 53.89
CA ALA A 58 -10.39 95.69 54.67
C ALA A 58 -11.83 95.23 54.34
N LEU A 59 -12.78 96.16 54.19
CA LEU A 59 -14.15 95.85 53.78
C LEU A 59 -14.20 95.25 52.38
N ARG A 60 -13.43 95.81 51.43
CA ARG A 60 -13.28 95.22 50.09
C ARG A 60 -12.71 93.81 50.12
N GLN A 61 -11.71 93.54 50.97
CA GLN A 61 -11.19 92.18 51.14
C GLN A 61 -12.24 91.21 51.68
N VAL A 62 -13.10 91.65 52.60
CA VAL A 62 -14.21 90.85 53.13
C VAL A 62 -15.27 90.59 52.05
N GLU A 63 -15.64 91.61 51.27
CA GLU A 63 -16.57 91.46 50.14
C GLU A 63 -16.04 90.49 49.08
N ASN A 64 -14.77 90.63 48.70
CA ASN A 64 -14.10 89.71 47.77
C ASN A 64 -14.07 88.28 48.32
N SER A 65 -13.80 88.11 49.62
CA SER A 65 -13.81 86.79 50.27
C SER A 65 -15.22 86.18 50.28
N ASN A 66 -16.25 86.99 50.51
CA ASN A 66 -17.64 86.54 50.51
C ASN A 66 -18.11 86.17 49.09
N ALA A 67 -17.72 86.94 48.07
CA ALA A 67 -17.98 86.62 46.67
C ALA A 67 -17.32 85.29 46.26
N ALA A 68 -16.06 85.07 46.66
CA ALA A 68 -15.35 83.81 46.44
C ALA A 68 -16.04 82.62 47.13
N LEU A 69 -16.59 82.81 48.34
CA LEU A 69 -17.36 81.78 49.04
C LEU A 69 -18.67 81.45 48.33
N ILE A 70 -19.36 82.44 47.77
CA ILE A 70 -20.58 82.22 46.97
C ILE A 70 -20.25 81.46 45.69
N GLU A 71 -19.17 81.82 45.01
CA GLU A 71 -18.71 81.13 43.80
C GLU A 71 -18.29 79.68 44.10
N LEU A 72 -17.59 79.46 45.22
CA LEU A 72 -17.24 78.12 45.69
C LEU A 72 -18.50 77.29 45.99
N ARG A 73 -19.50 77.87 46.66
CA ARG A 73 -20.77 77.21 46.94
C ARG A 73 -21.52 76.83 45.66
N ASN A 74 -21.57 77.73 44.68
CA ASN A 74 -22.21 77.47 43.39
C ASN A 74 -21.45 76.38 42.61
N THR A 75 -20.12 76.38 42.68
CA THR A 75 -19.28 75.36 42.07
C THR A 75 -19.50 73.99 42.70
N VAL A 76 -19.53 73.92 44.04
CA VAL A 76 -19.83 72.69 44.79
C VAL A 76 -21.26 72.20 44.50
N SER A 77 -22.23 73.10 44.36
CA SER A 77 -23.61 72.74 43.96
C SER A 77 -23.65 72.14 42.55
N LYS A 78 -23.01 72.78 41.56
CA LYS A 78 -22.93 72.27 40.18
C LYS A 78 -22.18 70.94 40.10
N GLN A 79 -21.13 70.76 40.90
CA GLN A 79 -20.44 69.48 41.04
C GLN A 79 -21.37 68.42 41.65
N GLY A 80 -22.18 68.78 42.65
CA GLY A 80 -23.22 67.92 43.21
C GLY A 80 -24.24 67.46 42.17
N ASP A 81 -24.74 68.39 41.35
CA ASP A 81 -25.68 68.08 40.26
C ASP A 81 -25.04 67.20 39.18
N SER A 82 -23.78 67.47 38.83
CA SER A 82 -23.02 66.66 37.88
C SER A 82 -22.76 65.25 38.42
N VAL A 83 -22.44 65.10 39.71
CA VAL A 83 -22.25 63.80 40.36
C VAL A 83 -23.59 63.04 40.41
N ALA A 84 -24.69 63.72 40.73
CA ALA A 84 -26.02 63.12 40.71
C ALA A 84 -26.40 62.61 39.31
N GLY A 85 -26.15 63.41 38.26
CA GLY A 85 -26.38 63.00 36.87
C GLY A 85 -25.50 61.83 36.43
N VAL A 86 -24.24 61.79 36.87
CA VAL A 86 -23.34 60.65 36.62
C VAL A 86 -23.83 59.40 37.35
N VAL A 87 -24.34 59.52 38.57
CA VAL A 87 -24.92 58.39 39.33
C VAL A 87 -26.21 57.89 38.67
N GLU A 88 -27.09 58.77 38.20
CA GLU A 88 -28.29 58.38 37.44
C GLU A 88 -27.93 57.69 36.12
N ALA A 89 -26.95 58.20 35.38
CA ALA A 89 -26.47 57.58 34.16
C ALA A 89 -25.82 56.21 34.42
N ALA A 90 -25.05 56.09 35.51
CA ALA A 90 -24.45 54.83 35.93
C ALA A 90 -25.51 53.81 36.37
N ASN A 91 -26.56 54.23 37.09
CA ASN A 91 -27.68 53.37 37.47
C ASN A 91 -28.50 52.92 36.24
N ALA A 92 -28.77 53.83 35.30
CA ALA A 92 -29.44 53.47 34.05
C ALA A 92 -28.59 52.51 33.20
N ALA A 93 -27.27 52.71 33.15
CA ALA A 93 -26.35 51.78 32.51
C ALA A 93 -26.31 50.42 33.21
N LEU A 94 -26.37 50.39 34.54
CA LEU A 94 -26.44 49.17 35.34
C LEU A 94 -27.76 48.41 35.14
N GLU A 95 -28.90 49.10 35.07
CA GLU A 95 -30.19 48.50 34.75
C GLU A 95 -30.20 47.95 33.31
N ASN A 96 -29.68 48.70 32.35
CA ASN A 96 -29.60 48.26 30.96
C ASN A 96 -28.65 47.05 30.81
N ALA A 97 -27.49 47.07 31.46
CA ALA A 97 -26.58 45.93 31.52
C ALA A 97 -27.24 44.72 32.19
N SER A 98 -27.99 44.91 33.27
CA SER A 98 -28.73 43.84 33.95
C SER A 98 -29.82 43.24 33.06
N SER A 99 -30.52 44.07 32.28
CA SER A 99 -31.51 43.63 31.29
C SER A 99 -30.88 42.87 30.13
N LEU A 100 -29.77 43.36 29.57
CA LEU A 100 -29.01 42.68 28.52
C LEU A 100 -28.44 41.34 29.00
N ILE A 101 -27.91 41.28 30.23
CA ILE A 101 -27.44 40.04 30.84
C ILE A 101 -28.59 39.06 31.04
N ALA A 102 -29.78 39.53 31.45
CA ALA A 102 -30.95 38.68 31.60
C ALA A 102 -31.43 38.11 30.24
N GLU A 103 -31.45 38.93 29.20
CA GLU A 103 -31.80 38.49 27.85
C GLU A 103 -30.75 37.55 27.26
N GLU A 104 -29.46 37.83 27.46
CA GLU A 104 -28.37 36.94 27.07
C GLU A 104 -28.43 35.60 27.82
N ARG A 105 -28.74 35.60 29.12
CA ARG A 105 -28.97 34.36 29.89
C ARG A 105 -30.14 33.55 29.33
N LYS A 106 -31.23 34.22 28.91
CA LYS A 106 -32.39 33.57 28.30
C LYS A 106 -32.05 32.99 26.93
N VAL A 107 -31.30 33.72 26.10
CA VAL A 107 -30.80 33.24 24.80
C VAL A 107 -29.82 32.07 24.97
N ARG A 108 -28.90 32.14 25.94
CA ARG A 108 -27.98 31.04 26.27
C ARG A 108 -28.74 29.82 26.78
N ALA A 109 -29.73 29.99 27.65
CA ALA A 109 -30.58 28.87 28.11
C ALA A 109 -31.38 28.23 26.96
N GLN A 110 -31.88 29.02 26.00
CA GLN A 110 -32.52 28.51 24.80
C GLN A 110 -31.53 27.80 23.85
N ALA A 111 -30.31 28.34 23.71
CA ALA A 111 -29.24 27.72 22.93
C ALA A 111 -28.77 26.40 23.57
N ASP A 112 -28.64 26.35 24.90
CA ASP A 112 -28.32 25.15 25.66
C ASP A 112 -29.43 24.11 25.57
N LEU A 113 -30.71 24.52 25.58
CA LEU A 113 -31.84 23.63 25.34
C LEU A 113 -31.86 23.09 23.90
N ALA A 114 -31.53 23.93 22.91
CA ALA A 114 -31.42 23.51 21.51
C ALA A 114 -30.23 22.56 21.32
N ASN A 115 -29.09 22.84 21.95
CA ASN A 115 -27.93 21.96 21.99
C ASN A 115 -28.23 20.65 22.70
N ALA A 116 -28.98 20.67 23.82
CA ALA A 116 -29.42 19.47 24.52
C ALA A 116 -30.33 18.60 23.64
N LYS A 117 -31.31 19.19 22.92
CA LYS A 117 -32.13 18.47 21.93
C LYS A 117 -31.29 17.90 20.79
N LYS A 118 -30.28 18.64 20.32
CA LYS A 118 -29.36 18.19 19.27
C LYS A 118 -28.47 17.05 19.77
N ILE A 119 -27.99 17.12 21.00
CA ILE A 119 -27.26 16.06 21.71
C ILE A 119 -28.15 14.84 21.90
N GLU A 120 -29.42 15.00 22.23
CA GLU A 120 -30.38 13.92 22.37
C GLU A 120 -30.72 13.26 21.02
N THR A 121 -30.82 14.04 19.95
CA THR A 121 -30.97 13.52 18.58
C THR A 121 -29.71 12.78 18.12
N MET A 122 -28.52 13.32 18.40
CA MET A 122 -27.24 12.65 18.14
C MET A 122 -27.12 11.38 18.98
N ARG A 123 -27.56 11.40 20.24
CA ARG A 123 -27.60 10.23 21.11
C ARG A 123 -28.53 9.16 20.56
N SER A 124 -29.72 9.52 20.05
CA SER A 124 -30.61 8.58 19.38
C SER A 124 -29.98 7.98 18.12
N SER A 125 -29.28 8.78 17.31
CA SER A 125 -28.56 8.29 16.13
C SER A 125 -27.34 7.42 16.50
N VAL A 126 -26.66 7.74 17.60
CA VAL A 126 -25.59 6.91 18.17
C VAL A 126 -26.17 5.62 18.74
N ASP A 127 -27.32 5.65 19.42
CA ASP A 127 -28.00 4.46 19.95
C ASP A 127 -28.49 3.55 18.81
N GLU A 128 -29.02 4.12 17.71
CA GLU A 128 -29.32 3.39 16.47
C GLU A 128 -28.06 2.81 15.82
N SER A 129 -26.96 3.57 15.80
CA SER A 129 -25.68 3.10 15.28
C SER A 129 -25.09 2.00 16.17
N VAL A 130 -25.23 2.10 17.49
CA VAL A 130 -24.85 1.06 18.46
C VAL A 130 -25.72 -0.17 18.27
N ALA A 131 -27.02 -0.03 18.06
CA ALA A 131 -27.91 -1.14 17.74
C ALA A 131 -27.53 -1.81 16.40
N ALA A 132 -27.19 -1.03 15.37
CA ALA A 132 -26.70 -1.55 14.10
C ALA A 132 -25.32 -2.24 14.24
N VAL A 133 -24.45 -1.72 15.11
CA VAL A 133 -23.16 -2.35 15.46
C VAL A 133 -23.37 -3.62 16.28
N GLU A 134 -24.34 -3.67 17.19
CA GLU A 134 -24.70 -4.89 17.92
C GLU A 134 -25.34 -5.94 17.01
N GLU A 135 -26.13 -5.53 16.03
CA GLU A 135 -26.67 -6.43 15.02
C GLU A 135 -25.59 -6.90 14.04
N MET A 136 -24.63 -6.05 13.67
CA MET A 136 -23.40 -6.46 12.98
C MET A 136 -22.55 -7.38 13.86
N ARG A 137 -22.43 -7.14 15.17
CA ARG A 137 -21.73 -8.04 16.10
C ARG A 137 -22.42 -9.38 16.19
N ARG A 138 -23.76 -9.43 16.20
CA ARG A 138 -24.52 -10.68 16.10
C ARG A 138 -24.30 -11.37 14.78
N THR A 139 -24.31 -10.64 13.67
CA THR A 139 -24.05 -11.19 12.33
C THR A 139 -22.61 -11.70 12.21
N VAL A 140 -21.63 -10.98 12.77
CA VAL A 140 -20.23 -11.38 12.83
C VAL A 140 -20.02 -12.52 13.82
N ALA A 141 -20.75 -12.56 14.92
CA ALA A 141 -20.75 -13.69 15.86
C ALA A 141 -21.40 -14.92 15.22
N GLU A 142 -22.42 -14.74 14.37
CA GLU A 142 -23.06 -15.81 13.61
C GLU A 142 -22.16 -16.29 12.47
N VAL A 143 -21.48 -15.40 11.76
CA VAL A 143 -20.42 -15.76 10.80
C VAL A 143 -19.25 -16.42 11.53
N GLY A 144 -18.92 -15.98 12.75
CA GLY A 144 -17.93 -16.60 13.62
C GLY A 144 -18.39 -17.97 14.11
N ARG A 145 -19.67 -18.16 14.39
CA ARG A 145 -20.31 -19.42 14.77
C ARG A 145 -20.34 -20.38 13.59
N VAL A 146 -20.74 -19.93 12.41
CA VAL A 146 -20.72 -20.69 11.15
C VAL A 146 -19.28 -21.00 10.73
N SER A 147 -18.35 -20.06 10.88
CA SER A 147 -16.91 -20.29 10.67
C SER A 147 -16.37 -21.27 11.70
N SER A 148 -16.82 -21.20 12.95
CA SER A 148 -16.48 -22.17 14.00
C SER A 148 -17.12 -23.51 13.72
N GLU A 149 -18.32 -23.61 13.16
CA GLU A 149 -18.98 -24.85 12.76
C GLU A 149 -18.30 -25.46 11.54
N ILE A 150 -17.92 -24.65 10.56
CA ILE A 150 -17.11 -25.08 9.41
C ILE A 150 -15.74 -25.50 9.90
N THR A 151 -15.11 -24.76 10.81
CA THR A 151 -13.83 -25.13 11.42
C THR A 151 -13.99 -26.39 12.25
N THR A 152 -15.05 -26.55 13.03
CA THR A 152 -15.32 -27.76 13.82
C THR A 152 -15.66 -28.95 12.93
N ASN A 153 -16.33 -28.75 11.80
CA ASN A 153 -16.60 -29.80 10.81
C ASN A 153 -15.32 -30.17 10.05
N LEU A 154 -14.53 -29.17 9.66
CA LEU A 154 -13.24 -29.38 9.00
C LEU A 154 -12.23 -30.00 9.96
N GLU A 155 -12.27 -29.62 11.23
CA GLU A 155 -11.47 -30.15 12.33
C GLU A 155 -12.01 -31.49 12.80
N ALA A 156 -13.30 -31.81 12.67
CA ALA A 156 -13.85 -33.14 12.90
C ALA A 156 -13.47 -34.08 11.75
N ILE A 157 -13.51 -33.61 10.49
CA ILE A 157 -13.00 -34.35 9.33
C ILE A 157 -11.48 -34.52 9.44
N SER A 158 -10.76 -33.47 9.81
CA SER A 158 -9.31 -33.51 10.02
C SER A 158 -8.97 -34.36 11.23
N LYS A 159 -9.70 -34.31 12.34
CA LYS A 159 -9.55 -35.20 13.51
C LYS A 159 -9.96 -36.61 13.18
N THR A 160 -10.90 -36.88 12.29
CA THR A 160 -11.22 -38.25 11.88
C THR A 160 -10.08 -38.81 11.03
N ASN A 161 -9.51 -38.00 10.13
CA ASN A 161 -8.35 -38.37 9.30
C ASN A 161 -7.05 -38.44 10.11
N ILE A 162 -6.87 -37.54 11.09
CA ILE A 162 -5.76 -37.49 12.03
C ILE A 162 -5.94 -38.57 13.10
N ASP A 163 -7.12 -38.93 13.60
CA ASP A 163 -7.34 -40.08 14.50
C ASP A 163 -7.08 -41.40 13.79
N LEU A 164 -7.33 -41.48 12.48
CA LEU A 164 -6.96 -42.65 11.69
C LEU A 164 -5.43 -42.77 11.59
N ALA A 165 -4.71 -41.65 11.47
CA ALA A 165 -3.25 -41.57 11.43
C ALA A 165 -2.57 -41.62 12.82
N LEU A 166 -3.20 -41.07 13.84
CA LEU A 166 -2.78 -41.04 15.24
C LEU A 166 -3.17 -42.34 15.92
N ARG A 167 -4.24 -43.07 15.58
CA ARG A 167 -4.37 -44.46 16.07
C ARG A 167 -3.21 -45.34 15.59
N GLN A 168 -2.62 -45.02 14.43
CA GLN A 168 -1.40 -45.67 13.95
C GLN A 168 -0.12 -45.17 14.68
N ASP A 169 -0.11 -43.99 15.31
CA ASP A 169 1.04 -43.36 15.99
C ASP A 169 0.97 -43.40 17.55
N GLU A 170 -0.23 -43.38 18.13
CA GLU A 170 -0.57 -43.45 19.55
C GLU A 170 -0.33 -44.87 20.10
N ASP A 171 -0.45 -45.89 19.25
CA ASP A 171 0.07 -47.23 19.55
C ASP A 171 1.60 -47.23 19.69
N GLN A 172 2.32 -46.28 19.06
CA GLN A 172 3.76 -46.06 19.25
C GLN A 172 4.08 -45.10 20.44
N HIS A 173 3.27 -44.05 20.67
CA HIS A 173 3.54 -43.04 21.70
C HIS A 173 3.12 -43.43 23.12
N ARG A 174 2.15 -44.35 23.30
CA ARG A 174 1.81 -44.93 24.63
C ARG A 174 2.99 -45.65 25.29
N GLN A 175 3.99 -46.07 24.52
CA GLN A 175 5.25 -46.59 25.06
C GLN A 175 6.17 -45.49 25.65
N LEU A 176 6.02 -44.22 25.27
CA LEU A 176 6.92 -43.12 25.65
C LEU A 176 6.42 -42.30 26.86
N VAL A 177 5.11 -42.14 27.04
CA VAL A 177 4.52 -41.23 28.06
C VAL A 177 4.57 -41.81 29.48
N ASN A 178 4.58 -43.13 29.65
CA ASN A 178 4.77 -43.74 30.97
C ASN A 178 6.15 -43.39 31.59
N ASN A 179 7.14 -42.99 30.78
CA ASN A 179 8.47 -42.63 31.26
C ASN A 179 8.60 -41.18 31.77
N ALA A 180 7.67 -40.25 31.50
CA ALA A 180 7.86 -38.81 31.75
C ALA A 180 7.13 -38.23 32.97
N LYS A 181 6.03 -38.83 33.44
CA LYS A 181 5.21 -38.30 34.56
C LYS A 181 5.89 -38.33 35.93
N ILE A 182 7.06 -38.95 36.04
CA ILE A 182 7.84 -39.06 37.28
C ILE A 182 8.57 -37.74 37.63
N ALA A 183 8.71 -36.77 36.72
CA ALA A 183 9.67 -35.67 36.88
C ALA A 183 9.17 -34.33 37.45
N THR A 184 7.86 -34.01 37.47
CA THR A 184 7.41 -32.60 37.64
C THR A 184 6.51 -32.35 38.86
N THR A 185 6.57 -33.24 39.84
CA THR A 185 5.87 -33.09 41.13
C THR A 185 6.72 -32.34 42.18
N GLN A 186 7.92 -31.82 41.86
CA GLN A 186 8.92 -31.52 42.92
C GLN A 186 9.56 -30.11 42.94
N LYS A 187 9.00 -29.06 42.30
CA LYS A 187 9.71 -27.77 42.27
C LYS A 187 8.92 -26.47 42.55
N ILE A 188 8.51 -26.27 43.81
CA ILE A 188 8.64 -24.97 44.54
C ILE A 188 7.55 -23.92 44.23
N LEU A 189 6.64 -23.45 45.08
CA LEU A 189 6.22 -23.61 46.50
C LEU A 189 7.15 -23.27 47.68
N VAL A 190 8.30 -22.56 47.56
CA VAL A 190 9.13 -22.30 48.78
C VAL A 190 9.53 -20.86 49.08
N ASP A 191 9.83 -19.93 48.15
CA ASP A 191 10.75 -18.86 48.60
C ASP A 191 10.19 -17.46 48.97
N ASP A 192 9.10 -16.92 48.42
CA ASP A 192 8.89 -15.46 48.52
C ASP A 192 7.95 -14.93 49.63
N VAL A 193 7.82 -15.68 50.74
CA VAL A 193 7.05 -15.29 51.95
C VAL A 193 7.85 -14.44 52.98
N SER A 194 9.14 -14.13 52.78
CA SER A 194 10.00 -13.65 53.89
C SER A 194 10.31 -12.14 54.06
N ALA A 195 9.74 -11.19 53.30
CA ALA A 195 10.27 -9.80 53.29
C ALA A 195 9.40 -8.66 53.89
N MET A 196 8.36 -8.95 54.70
CA MET A 196 7.35 -7.96 55.15
C MET A 196 7.49 -7.40 56.59
N ALA A 197 8.61 -7.50 57.33
CA ALA A 197 8.57 -7.35 58.81
C ALA A 197 9.32 -6.18 59.50
N SER A 198 10.08 -5.29 58.84
CA SER A 198 11.08 -4.45 59.56
C SER A 198 10.88 -2.92 59.61
N LYS A 199 9.73 -2.33 59.24
CA LYS A 199 9.68 -0.87 58.97
C LYS A 199 8.67 -0.01 59.76
N VAL A 200 8.11 -0.48 60.88
CA VAL A 200 7.00 0.23 61.59
C VAL A 200 7.35 0.83 62.97
N GLU A 201 8.54 0.64 63.56
CA GLU A 201 8.70 0.82 65.02
C GLU A 201 9.53 2.02 65.56
N GLU A 202 9.88 3.05 64.77
CA GLU A 202 10.92 4.02 65.19
C GLU A 202 10.50 5.50 65.42
N ILE A 203 9.23 5.92 65.37
CA ILE A 203 8.90 7.38 65.42
C ILE A 203 7.80 7.72 66.46
N ARG A 204 7.94 7.28 67.72
CA ARG A 204 6.92 7.59 68.75
C ARG A 204 7.39 7.89 70.19
N ALA A 205 8.58 8.44 70.46
CA ALA A 205 8.99 8.69 71.87
C ALA A 205 10.08 9.77 72.16
N GLU A 206 9.89 11.07 71.89
CA GLU A 206 10.70 12.17 72.51
C GLU A 206 10.05 13.55 72.19
N ILE A 207 9.02 14.06 72.90
CA ILE A 207 9.00 14.79 74.20
C ILE A 207 9.92 16.03 74.19
N GLY A 208 9.51 17.26 74.56
CA GLY A 208 8.27 17.70 75.21
C GLY A 208 8.49 18.71 76.35
N ASP A 209 9.68 18.84 76.97
CA ASP A 209 9.71 19.35 78.36
C ASP A 209 10.67 20.50 78.75
N ASN A 210 11.33 21.28 77.86
CA ASN A 210 12.45 22.14 78.35
C ASN A 210 12.55 23.65 78.07
N ILE A 211 11.60 24.37 77.44
CA ILE A 211 11.79 25.84 77.20
C ILE A 211 10.53 26.67 77.51
N ARG A 212 9.91 26.44 78.67
CA ARG A 212 8.77 27.21 79.22
C ARG A 212 9.06 27.95 80.53
N ALA A 213 10.32 27.99 81.01
CA ALA A 213 10.63 28.45 82.38
C ALA A 213 11.58 29.67 82.52
N SER A 214 12.10 30.28 81.44
CA SER A 214 13.19 31.29 81.56
C SER A 214 12.88 32.72 81.09
N ILE A 215 11.61 33.12 80.90
CA ILE A 215 11.27 34.46 80.35
C ILE A 215 10.37 35.31 81.26
N LEU A 216 9.89 34.82 82.41
CA LEU A 216 8.91 35.54 83.24
C LEU A 216 9.44 36.16 84.55
N GLU A 217 10.72 36.00 84.92
CA GLU A 217 11.25 36.43 86.24
C GLU A 217 12.20 37.66 86.22
N GLU A 218 12.62 38.15 85.05
CA GLU A 218 13.67 39.21 84.96
C GLU A 218 13.10 40.65 84.84
N ALA A 219 11.82 40.84 84.50
CA ALA A 219 11.30 42.16 84.08
C ALA A 219 10.67 43.03 85.19
N THR A 220 10.51 42.55 86.43
CA THR A 220 9.61 43.19 87.41
C THR A 220 10.28 43.77 88.68
N ALA A 221 11.61 43.70 88.85
CA ALA A 221 12.19 43.89 90.19
C ALA A 221 13.37 44.88 90.36
N ARG A 222 13.80 45.66 89.35
CA ARG A 222 14.96 46.56 89.50
C ARG A 222 14.86 47.89 88.76
N THR A 223 13.84 48.68 89.03
CA THR A 223 13.88 50.08 88.60
C THR A 223 13.34 51.03 89.66
N ASP A 224 13.88 50.90 90.87
CA ASP A 224 14.59 52.07 91.39
C ASP A 224 13.75 53.35 91.55
N GLY A 225 12.52 53.20 92.03
CA GLY A 225 11.67 54.31 92.51
C GLY A 225 11.79 54.59 94.01
N ASP A 226 12.53 53.75 94.74
CA ASP A 226 12.78 53.81 96.19
C ASP A 226 13.72 54.95 96.63
N ASN A 227 14.00 55.96 95.80
CA ASN A 227 14.95 57.03 96.13
C ASN A 227 14.36 58.43 96.39
N ALA A 228 13.03 58.64 96.41
CA ALA A 228 12.45 59.99 96.50
C ALA A 228 11.67 60.35 97.78
N LEU A 229 11.55 59.44 98.76
CA LEU A 229 10.78 59.67 100.01
C LEU A 229 11.42 60.68 101.00
N ALA A 230 12.74 60.79 101.13
CA ALA A 230 13.23 61.04 102.50
C ALA A 230 13.56 62.50 102.92
N ASN A 231 13.61 63.50 102.02
CA ASN A 231 14.45 64.69 102.32
C ASN A 231 13.81 66.03 102.72
N ARG A 232 12.51 66.34 102.59
CA ARG A 232 12.04 67.73 102.87
C ARG A 232 10.75 67.90 103.68
N VAL A 233 10.46 66.94 104.57
CA VAL A 233 9.45 67.07 105.63
C VAL A 233 9.83 68.08 106.74
N THR A 234 11.10 68.40 107.02
CA THR A 234 11.42 68.68 108.44
C THR A 234 11.74 70.13 108.84
N GLN A 235 11.58 71.18 108.01
CA GLN A 235 12.23 72.49 108.31
C GLN A 235 11.40 73.77 108.52
N LEU A 236 10.09 73.87 108.25
CA LEU A 236 9.41 75.19 108.27
C LEU A 236 8.30 75.37 109.32
N GLN A 237 8.10 74.43 110.23
CA GLN A 237 6.93 74.40 111.13
C GLN A 237 7.21 74.78 112.60
N SER A 238 8.41 75.25 113.00
CA SER A 238 8.75 75.38 114.45
C SER A 238 9.38 76.70 114.95
N LYS A 239 9.23 77.86 114.28
CA LYS A 239 10.02 79.07 114.65
C LYS A 239 9.32 80.44 114.80
N PHE A 240 7.99 80.56 114.91
CA PHE A 240 7.39 81.92 114.98
C PHE A 240 6.28 82.19 116.02
N GLU A 241 5.84 81.20 116.81
CA GLU A 241 4.73 81.37 117.77
C GLU A 241 5.13 81.70 119.23
N GLY A 242 6.41 81.92 119.56
CA GLY A 242 6.88 81.99 120.96
C GLY A 242 7.09 83.36 121.63
N ASP A 243 7.60 84.39 120.94
CA ASP A 243 8.43 85.39 121.65
C ASP A 243 7.87 86.83 121.87
N ILE A 244 6.71 87.23 121.29
CA ILE A 244 6.30 88.65 121.32
C ILE A 244 5.37 89.03 122.51
N SER A 245 4.82 88.07 123.24
CA SER A 245 3.80 88.33 124.28
C SER A 245 4.34 88.76 125.67
N ALA A 246 5.65 88.90 125.86
CA ALA A 246 6.26 89.19 127.18
C ALA A 246 6.60 90.68 127.46
N ALA A 247 6.62 91.57 126.46
CA ALA A 247 7.21 92.93 126.60
C ALA A 247 6.27 94.05 127.12
N ILE A 248 5.00 93.76 127.46
CA ILE A 248 4.01 94.77 127.87
C ILE A 248 4.13 95.27 129.33
N ARG A 249 4.84 94.61 130.25
CA ARG A 249 4.72 94.95 131.69
C ARG A 249 5.74 95.96 132.25
N THR A 250 6.67 96.47 131.44
CA THR A 250 7.83 97.24 131.94
C THR A 250 7.67 98.78 131.88
N GLU A 251 6.66 99.34 131.19
CA GLU A 251 6.47 100.80 131.12
C GLU A 251 6.16 101.47 132.48
N GLN A 252 5.36 100.88 133.35
CA GLN A 252 4.47 101.74 134.17
C GLN A 252 4.97 102.21 135.56
N SER A 253 6.20 101.91 136.02
CA SER A 253 6.57 102.14 137.43
C SER A 253 7.46 103.36 137.77
N ALA A 254 8.03 104.12 136.83
CA ALA A 254 9.12 105.07 137.18
C ALA A 254 8.88 106.57 136.93
N ARG A 255 7.78 106.98 136.27
CA ARG A 255 7.56 108.39 135.84
C ARG A 255 6.75 109.30 136.77
N ALA A 256 6.25 108.86 137.92
CA ALA A 256 5.18 109.61 138.60
C ALA A 256 5.54 110.41 139.87
N SER A 257 6.62 110.13 140.60
CA SER A 257 6.68 110.56 142.02
C SER A 257 7.69 111.65 142.40
N ALA A 258 8.26 112.41 141.46
CA ALA A 258 9.36 113.33 141.78
C ALA A 258 9.14 114.79 141.34
N ASN A 259 8.26 115.50 142.04
CA ASN A 259 8.57 116.89 142.41
C ASN A 259 8.32 117.99 141.37
N GLU A 260 7.18 117.92 140.69
CA GLU A 260 5.99 118.78 140.89
C GLU A 260 6.06 120.15 141.62
N THR A 261 7.09 120.53 142.39
CA THR A 261 6.92 121.61 143.40
C THR A 261 7.71 122.89 143.13
N LEU A 262 8.72 122.91 142.25
CA LEU A 262 9.72 124.01 142.26
C LEU A 262 9.49 125.20 141.31
N SER A 263 8.81 125.08 140.16
CA SER A 263 8.81 126.18 139.15
C SER A 263 7.65 127.19 139.25
N LYS A 264 6.58 126.88 140.02
CA LYS A 264 5.37 127.74 140.10
C LYS A 264 5.61 129.16 140.64
N GLN A 265 6.73 129.44 141.32
CA GLN A 265 7.04 130.76 141.88
C GLN A 265 7.69 131.75 140.89
N ILE A 266 8.29 131.30 139.78
CA ILE A 266 8.94 132.16 138.77
C ILE A 266 7.92 132.85 137.84
N THR A 267 6.76 132.25 137.67
CA THR A 267 5.75 132.65 136.68
C THR A 267 5.03 133.98 136.98
N GLN A 268 5.00 134.43 138.24
CA GLN A 268 4.24 135.64 138.62
C GLN A 268 4.95 136.96 138.32
N LEU A 269 6.29 136.97 138.19
CA LEU A 269 7.06 138.21 137.94
C LEU A 269 7.10 138.58 136.45
N GLU A 270 6.87 137.61 135.56
CA GLU A 270 6.89 137.76 134.09
C GLU A 270 5.59 138.37 133.52
N SER A 271 4.46 138.26 134.23
CA SER A 271 3.14 138.65 133.71
C SER A 271 2.94 140.17 133.56
N LYS A 272 3.66 140.99 134.32
CA LYS A 272 3.49 142.45 134.31
C LYS A 272 4.15 143.13 133.10
N VAL A 273 5.25 142.58 132.57
CA VAL A 273 5.94 143.11 131.38
C VAL A 273 5.25 142.67 130.07
N ASN A 274 4.62 141.49 130.05
CA ASN A 274 3.91 140.97 128.87
C ASN A 274 2.65 141.75 128.48
N THR A 275 2.06 142.53 129.39
CA THR A 275 0.75 143.16 129.15
C THR A 275 0.84 144.37 128.21
N ASP A 276 1.89 145.18 128.31
CA ASP A 276 2.03 146.41 127.53
C ASP A 276 2.44 146.15 126.06
N ILE A 277 3.29 145.14 125.80
CA ILE A 277 3.69 144.73 124.43
C ILE A 277 2.52 144.02 123.70
N SER A 278 1.66 143.31 124.42
CA SER A 278 0.52 142.58 123.83
C SER A 278 -0.55 143.48 123.20
N THR A 279 -0.64 144.75 123.62
CA THR A 279 -1.67 145.68 123.11
C THR A 279 -1.27 146.26 121.75
N ALA A 280 0.00 146.63 121.54
CA ALA A 280 0.48 147.15 120.26
C ALA A 280 0.46 146.10 119.12
N ILE A 281 0.68 144.81 119.43
CA ILE A 281 0.62 143.71 118.44
C ILE A 281 -0.83 143.46 117.94
N ARG A 282 -1.84 143.69 118.78
CA ARG A 282 -3.25 143.44 118.42
C ARG A 282 -3.78 144.41 117.35
N GLU A 283 -3.36 145.68 117.38
CA GLU A 283 -3.82 146.68 116.42
C GLU A 283 -3.24 146.44 115.00
N GLU A 284 -1.98 146.00 114.90
CA GLU A 284 -1.36 145.60 113.63
C GLU A 284 -1.97 144.30 113.06
N GLN A 285 -2.30 143.31 113.91
CA GLN A 285 -2.98 142.07 113.47
C GLN A 285 -4.36 142.32 112.84
N GLN A 286 -5.12 143.30 113.35
CA GLN A 286 -6.48 143.55 112.88
C GLN A 286 -6.51 144.23 111.49
N THR A 287 -5.47 145.00 111.15
CA THR A 287 -5.35 145.69 109.85
C THR A 287 -4.94 144.74 108.71
N ARG A 288 -4.09 143.73 108.97
CA ARG A 288 -3.74 142.71 107.96
C ARG A 288 -4.86 141.70 107.71
N ALA A 289 -5.60 141.31 108.76
CA ALA A 289 -6.71 140.36 108.62
C ALA A 289 -7.83 140.85 107.67
N THR A 290 -8.09 142.16 107.62
CA THR A 290 -9.12 142.74 106.73
C THR A 290 -8.68 142.81 105.26
N GLN A 291 -7.38 142.96 104.98
CA GLN A 291 -6.86 142.92 103.61
C GLN A 291 -6.89 141.49 103.03
N ASP A 292 -6.56 140.47 103.84
CA ASP A 292 -6.60 139.06 103.42
C ASP A 292 -8.03 138.58 103.11
N GLU A 293 -9.03 139.02 103.89
CA GLU A 293 -10.45 138.73 103.61
C GLU A 293 -10.94 139.35 102.29
N ALA A 294 -10.46 140.54 101.92
CA ALA A 294 -10.84 141.20 100.68
C ALA A 294 -10.24 140.50 99.44
N LEU A 295 -8.97 140.11 99.50
CA LEU A 295 -8.28 139.39 98.43
C LEU A 295 -8.89 138.00 98.20
N SER A 296 -9.25 137.28 99.28
CA SER A 296 -9.90 135.97 99.21
C SER A 296 -11.27 136.00 98.51
N ARG A 297 -12.06 137.06 98.71
CA ARG A 297 -13.34 137.25 98.00
C ARG A 297 -13.15 137.49 96.50
N GLN A 298 -12.15 138.28 96.10
CA GLN A 298 -11.84 138.50 94.68
C GLN A 298 -11.36 137.21 93.99
N ILE A 299 -10.50 136.43 94.66
CA ILE A 299 -10.03 135.13 94.15
C ILE A 299 -11.22 134.18 93.96
N THR A 300 -12.12 134.09 94.94
CA THR A 300 -13.31 133.22 94.85
C THR A 300 -14.24 133.63 93.70
N GLN A 301 -14.49 134.93 93.50
CA GLN A 301 -15.31 135.42 92.39
C GLN A 301 -14.69 135.12 91.03
N LEU A 302 -13.37 135.34 90.88
CA LEU A 302 -12.65 135.04 89.66
C LEU A 302 -12.67 133.54 89.35
N GLN A 303 -12.45 132.70 90.36
CA GLN A 303 -12.50 131.24 90.25
C GLN A 303 -13.89 130.75 89.83
N THR A 304 -14.96 131.37 90.36
CA THR A 304 -16.35 131.05 89.97
C THR A 304 -16.64 131.44 88.53
N LYS A 305 -16.22 132.64 88.11
CA LYS A 305 -16.40 133.10 86.72
C LYS A 305 -15.64 132.22 85.72
N VAL A 306 -14.38 131.90 86.00
CA VAL A 306 -13.55 131.01 85.17
C VAL A 306 -14.18 129.62 85.06
N ASN A 307 -14.65 129.04 86.16
CA ASN A 307 -15.32 127.74 86.12
C ASN A 307 -16.60 127.75 85.30
N ASN A 308 -17.40 128.81 85.40
CA ASN A 308 -18.63 128.97 84.63
C ASN A 308 -18.34 129.17 83.13
N ASP A 309 -17.35 129.99 82.78
CA ASP A 309 -16.95 130.26 81.40
C ASP A 309 -16.36 129.00 80.74
N ILE A 310 -15.48 128.26 81.43
CA ILE A 310 -14.95 126.97 80.97
C ILE A 310 -16.09 125.96 80.80
N SER A 311 -17.02 125.88 81.75
CA SER A 311 -18.18 124.97 81.66
C SER A 311 -19.09 125.31 80.47
N ALA A 312 -19.28 126.60 80.16
CA ALA A 312 -20.06 127.05 79.01
C ALA A 312 -19.34 126.75 77.68
N ALA A 313 -18.03 127.00 77.59
CA ALA A 313 -17.22 126.68 76.41
C ALA A 313 -17.20 125.17 76.13
N ILE A 314 -17.04 124.32 77.17
CA ILE A 314 -17.11 122.87 77.05
C ILE A 314 -18.48 122.42 76.51
N LYS A 315 -19.59 122.98 77.03
CA LYS A 315 -20.94 122.66 76.54
C LYS A 315 -21.14 123.08 75.08
N SER A 316 -20.63 124.24 74.69
CA SER A 316 -20.70 124.73 73.30
C SER A 316 -19.91 123.82 72.35
N GLU A 317 -18.69 123.42 72.73
CA GLU A 317 -17.86 122.48 71.95
C GLU A 317 -18.52 121.09 71.85
N GLN A 318 -19.11 120.60 72.96
CA GLN A 318 -19.87 119.35 72.96
C GLN A 318 -21.07 119.42 71.99
N GLN A 319 -21.82 120.52 71.96
CA GLN A 319 -22.93 120.71 71.01
C GLN A 319 -22.45 120.82 69.56
N ALA A 320 -21.33 121.50 69.32
CA ALA A 320 -20.73 121.61 67.98
C ALA A 320 -20.29 120.23 67.46
N ARG A 321 -19.63 119.42 68.30
CA ARG A 321 -19.23 118.04 67.93
C ARG A 321 -20.42 117.13 67.69
N VAL A 322 -21.43 117.14 68.56
CA VAL A 322 -22.65 116.34 68.35
C VAL A 322 -23.34 116.71 67.04
N SER A 323 -23.39 118.00 66.70
CA SER A 323 -23.98 118.45 65.43
C SER A 323 -23.15 118.02 64.22
N GLY A 324 -21.81 118.11 64.32
CA GLY A 324 -20.89 117.63 63.29
C GLY A 324 -20.97 116.11 63.08
N ASP A 325 -20.99 115.33 64.16
CA ASP A 325 -21.11 113.88 64.13
C ASP A 325 -22.46 113.43 63.54
N SER A 326 -23.54 114.15 63.86
CA SER A 326 -24.86 113.91 63.27
C SER A 326 -24.90 114.20 61.76
N ALA A 327 -24.25 115.29 61.32
CA ALA A 327 -24.12 115.62 59.91
C ALA A 327 -23.25 114.59 59.16
N LEU A 328 -22.11 114.18 59.75
CA LEU A 328 -21.24 113.15 59.19
C LEU A 328 -21.96 111.80 59.10
N SER A 329 -22.70 111.41 60.14
CA SER A 329 -23.54 110.21 60.15
C SER A 329 -24.59 110.24 59.04
N THR A 330 -25.23 111.40 58.81
CA THR A 330 -26.19 111.58 57.71
C THR A 330 -25.51 111.41 56.35
N GLN A 331 -24.33 111.99 56.14
CA GLN A 331 -23.55 111.83 54.89
C GLN A 331 -23.10 110.38 54.69
N ILE A 332 -22.67 109.70 55.75
CA ILE A 332 -22.30 108.28 55.70
C ILE A 332 -23.51 107.45 55.30
N ASN A 333 -24.68 107.68 55.89
CA ASN A 333 -25.91 106.94 55.54
C ASN A 333 -26.35 107.21 54.10
N GLN A 334 -26.21 108.44 53.61
CA GLN A 334 -26.51 108.77 52.20
C GLN A 334 -25.54 108.10 51.23
N LEU A 335 -24.25 108.08 51.57
CA LEU A 335 -23.25 107.39 50.76
C LEU A 335 -23.46 105.87 50.79
N GLN A 336 -23.76 105.30 51.95
CA GLN A 336 -24.10 103.88 52.11
C GLN A 336 -25.31 103.53 51.25
N ALA A 337 -26.40 104.31 51.33
CA ALA A 337 -27.59 104.08 50.51
C ALA A 337 -27.28 104.15 49.01
N LYS A 338 -26.51 105.15 48.57
CA LYS A 338 -26.10 105.25 47.16
C LYS A 338 -25.24 104.07 46.72
N VAL A 339 -24.28 103.64 47.56
CA VAL A 339 -23.41 102.49 47.28
C VAL A 339 -24.23 101.20 47.22
N ASP A 340 -25.16 101.00 48.16
CA ASP A 340 -26.06 99.85 48.18
C ASP A 340 -26.95 99.81 46.94
N ASP A 341 -27.49 100.96 46.51
CA ASP A 341 -28.30 101.09 45.30
C ASP A 341 -27.46 100.82 44.03
N ASP A 342 -26.25 101.39 43.93
CA ASP A 342 -25.35 101.20 42.79
C ASP A 342 -24.88 99.74 42.68
N ILE A 343 -24.49 99.11 43.80
CA ILE A 343 -24.11 97.69 43.86
C ILE A 343 -25.30 96.82 43.47
N SER A 344 -26.50 97.12 43.98
CA SER A 344 -27.71 96.38 43.64
C SER A 344 -28.05 96.50 42.15
N ALA A 345 -27.89 97.68 41.56
CA ALA A 345 -28.07 97.89 40.12
C ALA A 345 -27.06 97.08 39.30
N ALA A 346 -25.77 97.16 39.63
CA ALA A 346 -24.71 96.41 38.94
C ALA A 346 -24.90 94.89 39.04
N ILE A 347 -25.29 94.38 40.22
CA ILE A 347 -25.62 92.96 40.41
C ILE A 347 -26.80 92.55 39.53
N ASN A 348 -27.84 93.38 39.45
CA ASN A 348 -29.00 93.08 38.61
C ASN A 348 -28.66 93.09 37.11
N GLU A 349 -27.88 94.07 36.65
CA GLU A 349 -27.39 94.12 35.27
C GLU A 349 -26.56 92.89 34.91
N GLU A 350 -25.60 92.49 35.76
CA GLU A 350 -24.79 91.28 35.55
C GLU A 350 -25.66 90.00 35.58
N ARG A 351 -26.67 89.95 36.46
CA ARG A 351 -27.61 88.82 36.52
C ARG A 351 -28.43 88.71 35.24
N GLU A 352 -28.90 89.84 34.70
CA GLU A 352 -29.65 89.89 33.44
C GLU A 352 -28.76 89.53 32.23
N ALA A 353 -27.52 90.00 32.22
CA ALA A 353 -26.53 89.65 31.19
C ALA A 353 -26.22 88.15 31.19
N ARG A 354 -25.97 87.54 32.36
CA ARG A 354 -25.76 86.09 32.50
C ARG A 354 -26.99 85.29 32.12
N ALA A 355 -28.18 85.68 32.59
CA ALA A 355 -29.42 85.01 32.23
C ALA A 355 -29.67 85.03 30.70
N SER A 356 -29.34 86.14 30.04
CA SER A 356 -29.42 86.27 28.58
C SER A 356 -28.39 85.39 27.87
N GLY A 357 -27.15 85.36 28.36
CA GLY A 357 -26.09 84.48 27.85
C GLY A 357 -26.43 82.99 27.99
N ASP A 358 -26.90 82.58 29.17
CA ASP A 358 -27.34 81.20 29.43
C ASP A 358 -28.54 80.82 28.55
N SER A 359 -29.47 81.75 28.33
CA SER A 359 -30.59 81.55 27.42
C SER A 359 -30.14 81.39 25.97
N ALA A 360 -29.14 82.16 25.51
CA ALA A 360 -28.58 82.05 24.18
C ALA A 360 -27.83 80.71 24.00
N LEU A 361 -26.98 80.33 24.97
CA LEU A 361 -26.28 79.06 24.97
C LEU A 361 -27.26 77.87 24.97
N SER A 362 -28.32 77.94 25.78
CA SER A 362 -29.37 76.91 25.80
C SER A 362 -30.08 76.76 24.45
N ARG A 363 -30.34 77.87 23.74
CA ARG A 363 -30.89 77.84 22.37
C ARG A 363 -29.92 77.23 21.37
N GLU A 364 -28.63 77.57 21.43
CA GLU A 364 -27.61 76.98 20.56
C GLU A 364 -27.47 75.47 20.81
N VAL A 365 -27.40 75.05 22.07
CA VAL A 365 -27.35 73.64 22.46
C VAL A 365 -28.60 72.89 21.96
N SER A 366 -29.78 73.49 22.10
CA SER A 366 -31.04 72.91 21.62
C SER A 366 -31.10 72.80 20.09
N SER A 367 -30.59 73.82 19.40
CA SER A 367 -30.46 73.83 17.93
C SER A 367 -29.49 72.74 17.47
N LEU A 368 -28.32 72.65 18.08
CA LEU A 368 -27.32 71.63 17.79
C LEU A 368 -27.84 70.22 18.07
N LYS A 369 -28.50 70.01 19.22
CA LYS A 369 -29.16 68.74 19.56
C LYS A 369 -30.19 68.34 18.51
N THR A 370 -30.98 69.29 18.04
CA THR A 370 -31.98 69.05 16.98
C THR A 370 -31.33 68.73 15.64
N LYS A 371 -30.29 69.47 15.25
CA LYS A 371 -29.55 69.27 14.01
C LYS A 371 -28.85 67.91 14.01
N THR A 372 -28.11 67.59 15.07
CA THR A 372 -27.48 66.28 15.28
C THR A 372 -28.50 65.16 15.27
N GLY A 373 -29.65 65.34 15.93
CA GLY A 373 -30.75 64.36 15.89
C GLY A 373 -31.29 64.12 14.48
N LYS A 374 -31.50 65.19 13.69
CA LYS A 374 -31.91 65.09 12.28
C LYS A 374 -30.86 64.42 11.40
N ASP A 375 -29.58 64.75 11.62
CA ASP A 375 -28.47 64.20 10.83
C ASP A 375 -28.25 62.71 11.11
N ILE A 376 -28.34 62.31 12.40
CA ILE A 376 -28.33 60.90 12.78
C ILE A 376 -29.53 60.18 12.16
N ALA A 377 -30.74 60.74 12.26
CA ALA A 377 -31.94 60.14 11.67
C ALA A 377 -31.81 59.98 10.14
N ALA A 378 -31.26 60.96 9.44
CA ALA A 378 -31.00 60.90 8.01
C ALA A 378 -29.95 59.83 7.66
N ALA A 379 -28.84 59.78 8.40
CA ALA A 379 -27.80 58.76 8.20
C ALA A 379 -28.34 57.35 8.45
N VAL A 380 -29.11 57.16 9.52
CA VAL A 380 -29.80 55.89 9.83
C VAL A 380 -30.78 55.52 8.73
N ALA A 381 -31.55 56.47 8.19
CA ALA A 381 -32.48 56.21 7.09
C ALA A 381 -31.75 55.79 5.80
N VAL A 382 -30.62 56.43 5.48
CA VAL A 382 -29.78 56.06 4.33
C VAL A 382 -29.20 54.66 4.50
N GLU A 383 -28.61 54.35 5.66
CA GLU A 383 -28.06 53.01 5.96
C GLU A 383 -29.16 51.95 5.96
N THR A 384 -30.34 52.27 6.51
CA THR A 384 -31.50 51.36 6.51
C THR A 384 -31.92 51.06 5.08
N LYS A 385 -32.05 52.07 4.22
CA LYS A 385 -32.41 51.90 2.81
C LYS A 385 -31.37 51.08 2.05
N ALA A 386 -30.07 51.35 2.27
CA ALA A 386 -28.99 50.59 1.65
C ALA A 386 -29.03 49.11 2.04
N ARG A 387 -29.30 48.81 3.33
CA ARG A 387 -29.49 47.43 3.80
C ARG A 387 -30.73 46.77 3.22
N THR A 388 -31.86 47.49 3.14
CA THR A 388 -33.08 46.97 2.51
C THR A 388 -32.84 46.64 1.03
N ASP A 389 -32.19 47.53 0.28
CA ASP A 389 -31.88 47.31 -1.14
C ASP A 389 -30.94 46.11 -1.35
N ALA A 390 -29.92 45.97 -0.48
CA ALA A 390 -29.02 44.83 -0.50
C ALA A 390 -29.76 43.52 -0.18
N ASN A 391 -30.66 43.53 0.81
CA ASN A 391 -31.49 42.38 1.15
C ASN A 391 -32.45 42.00 0.02
N ASP A 392 -33.08 42.98 -0.62
CA ASP A 392 -33.95 42.75 -1.78
C ASP A 392 -33.19 42.17 -2.97
N ALA A 393 -31.98 42.67 -3.24
CA ALA A 393 -31.10 42.14 -4.27
C ALA A 393 -30.69 40.68 -3.97
N LEU A 394 -30.28 40.40 -2.72
CA LEU A 394 -29.96 39.05 -2.28
C LEU A 394 -31.17 38.11 -2.38
N SER A 395 -32.35 38.58 -1.98
CA SER A 395 -33.60 37.82 -2.04
C SER A 395 -34.00 37.47 -3.49
N ARG A 396 -33.77 38.39 -4.45
CA ARG A 396 -33.92 38.13 -5.89
C ARG A 396 -32.92 37.10 -6.41
N GLN A 397 -31.65 37.18 -5.99
CA GLN A 397 -30.63 36.19 -6.34
C GLN A 397 -30.98 34.80 -5.81
N ILE A 398 -31.42 34.70 -4.55
CA ILE A 398 -31.89 33.47 -3.93
C ILE A 398 -33.07 32.91 -4.73
N SER A 399 -34.08 33.73 -5.02
CA SER A 399 -35.25 33.30 -5.80
C SER A 399 -34.86 32.77 -7.19
N SER A 400 -33.95 33.45 -7.89
CA SER A 400 -33.43 33.00 -9.18
C SER A 400 -32.69 31.66 -9.08
N LEU A 401 -31.86 31.48 -8.06
CA LEU A 401 -31.16 30.23 -7.79
C LEU A 401 -32.16 29.11 -7.46
N THR A 402 -33.18 29.36 -6.64
CA THR A 402 -34.24 28.41 -6.34
C THR A 402 -34.98 27.98 -7.60
N THR A 403 -35.37 28.90 -8.48
CA THR A 403 -36.00 28.56 -9.77
C THR A 403 -35.08 27.69 -10.63
N ARG A 404 -33.79 28.05 -10.70
CA ARG A 404 -32.81 27.30 -11.49
C ARG A 404 -32.58 25.89 -10.94
N ALA A 405 -32.54 25.74 -9.62
CA ALA A 405 -32.46 24.44 -8.94
C ALA A 405 -33.70 23.59 -9.22
N ASN A 406 -34.90 24.16 -9.15
CA ASN A 406 -36.15 23.46 -9.46
C ASN A 406 -36.19 23.01 -10.93
N ASN A 407 -35.76 23.86 -11.86
CA ASN A 407 -35.69 23.51 -13.29
C ASN A 407 -34.69 22.38 -13.58
N LEU A 408 -33.54 22.37 -12.88
CA LEU A 408 -32.55 21.29 -12.94
C LEU A 408 -33.14 19.99 -12.40
N GLN A 409 -33.79 20.04 -11.24
CA GLN A 409 -34.48 18.90 -10.63
C GLN A 409 -35.49 18.27 -11.60
N SER A 410 -36.39 19.07 -12.19
CA SER A 410 -37.36 18.57 -13.17
C SER A 410 -36.71 18.04 -14.45
N SER A 411 -35.57 18.58 -14.87
CA SER A 411 -34.84 18.08 -16.04
C SER A 411 -34.19 16.73 -15.77
N ILE A 412 -33.64 16.55 -14.57
CA ILE A 412 -33.09 15.27 -14.09
C ILE A 412 -34.19 14.20 -13.99
N GLU A 413 -35.36 14.55 -13.45
CA GLU A 413 -36.51 13.65 -13.35
C GLU A 413 -37.01 13.21 -14.74
N ARG A 414 -37.09 14.14 -15.70
CA ARG A 414 -37.42 13.82 -17.10
C ARG A 414 -36.38 12.90 -17.74
N GLU A 415 -35.10 13.18 -17.55
CA GLU A 415 -34.02 12.33 -18.09
C GLU A 415 -34.05 10.92 -17.47
N SER A 416 -34.24 10.82 -16.16
CA SER A 416 -34.38 9.54 -15.45
C SER A 416 -35.55 8.71 -15.99
N THR A 417 -36.70 9.36 -16.21
CA THR A 417 -37.90 8.72 -16.80
C THR A 417 -37.66 8.29 -18.25
N SER A 418 -36.99 9.13 -19.04
CA SER A 418 -36.62 8.83 -20.44
C SER A 418 -35.69 7.63 -20.52
N ARG A 419 -34.65 7.57 -19.68
CA ARG A 419 -33.72 6.43 -19.61
C ARG A 419 -34.42 5.15 -19.19
N THR A 420 -35.24 5.20 -18.14
CA THR A 420 -36.01 4.03 -17.69
C THR A 420 -36.92 3.48 -18.80
N SER A 421 -37.53 4.38 -19.59
CA SER A 421 -38.38 4.00 -20.73
C SER A 421 -37.57 3.38 -21.87
N GLN A 422 -36.40 3.94 -22.19
CA GLN A 422 -35.48 3.40 -23.18
C GLN A 422 -34.94 2.03 -22.76
N ASP A 423 -34.50 1.87 -21.51
CA ASP A 423 -34.02 0.60 -20.97
C ASP A 423 -35.11 -0.46 -21.01
N SER A 424 -36.36 -0.09 -20.69
CA SER A 424 -37.52 -0.98 -20.80
C SER A 424 -37.81 -1.38 -22.25
N ALA A 425 -37.65 -0.47 -23.22
CA ALA A 425 -37.81 -0.77 -24.64
C ALA A 425 -36.70 -1.70 -25.14
N ILE A 426 -35.44 -1.41 -24.81
CA ILE A 426 -34.29 -2.26 -25.14
C ILE A 426 -34.44 -3.65 -24.53
N ALA A 427 -34.93 -3.76 -23.30
CA ALA A 427 -35.20 -5.06 -22.66
C ALA A 427 -36.27 -5.86 -23.42
N LYS A 428 -37.33 -5.21 -23.90
CA LYS A 428 -38.37 -5.85 -24.73
C LYS A 428 -37.82 -6.27 -26.09
N ASP A 429 -37.05 -5.41 -26.74
CA ASP A 429 -36.42 -5.71 -28.04
C ASP A 429 -35.44 -6.88 -27.91
N LEU A 430 -34.65 -6.93 -26.85
CA LEU A 430 -33.76 -8.04 -26.56
C LEU A 430 -34.52 -9.36 -26.32
N ALA A 431 -35.62 -9.32 -25.57
CA ALA A 431 -36.47 -10.50 -25.34
C ALA A 431 -37.13 -10.99 -26.65
N SER A 432 -37.60 -10.06 -27.48
CA SER A 432 -38.16 -10.34 -28.81
C SER A 432 -37.09 -10.95 -29.73
N PHE A 433 -35.90 -10.37 -29.76
CA PHE A 433 -34.76 -10.88 -30.55
C PHE A 433 -34.35 -12.30 -30.12
N LYS A 434 -34.23 -12.56 -28.81
CA LYS A 434 -33.94 -13.91 -28.28
C LYS A 434 -35.01 -14.92 -28.72
N THR A 435 -36.28 -14.55 -28.62
CA THR A 435 -37.41 -15.42 -29.00
C THR A 435 -37.42 -15.70 -30.51
N LYS A 436 -37.23 -14.67 -31.33
CA LYS A 436 -37.13 -14.80 -32.79
C LYS A 436 -35.94 -15.67 -33.19
N THR A 437 -34.77 -15.44 -32.60
CA THR A 437 -33.56 -16.22 -32.86
C THR A 437 -33.77 -17.70 -32.51
N ALA A 438 -34.35 -17.99 -31.34
CA ALA A 438 -34.66 -19.37 -30.94
C ALA A 438 -35.63 -20.06 -31.91
N LYS A 439 -36.67 -19.33 -32.37
CA LYS A 439 -37.63 -19.83 -33.37
C LYS A 439 -36.97 -20.08 -34.72
N ASP A 440 -36.15 -19.15 -35.21
CA ASP A 440 -35.47 -19.23 -36.50
C ASP A 440 -34.44 -20.39 -36.50
N ILE A 441 -33.67 -20.56 -35.41
CA ILE A 441 -32.77 -21.72 -35.23
C ILE A 441 -33.57 -23.02 -35.22
N SER A 442 -34.67 -23.09 -34.47
CA SER A 442 -35.50 -24.31 -34.41
C SER A 442 -36.08 -24.67 -35.78
N ALA A 443 -36.51 -23.68 -36.55
CA ALA A 443 -37.00 -23.88 -37.91
C ALA A 443 -35.88 -24.34 -38.86
N ALA A 444 -34.69 -23.74 -38.79
CA ALA A 444 -33.55 -24.16 -39.59
C ALA A 444 -33.10 -25.59 -39.28
N VAL A 445 -33.06 -25.97 -37.99
CA VAL A 445 -32.77 -27.34 -37.55
C VAL A 445 -33.83 -28.32 -38.07
N ALA A 446 -35.11 -27.96 -38.02
CA ALA A 446 -36.18 -28.80 -38.55
C ALA A 446 -36.05 -29.02 -40.07
N VAL A 447 -35.74 -27.96 -40.83
CA VAL A 447 -35.50 -28.03 -42.27
C VAL A 447 -34.30 -28.93 -42.60
N GLU A 448 -33.16 -28.75 -41.91
CA GLU A 448 -31.97 -29.60 -42.08
C GLU A 448 -32.26 -31.06 -41.72
N THR A 449 -33.01 -31.30 -40.64
CA THR A 449 -33.42 -32.65 -40.24
C THR A 449 -34.26 -33.33 -41.31
N GLN A 450 -35.22 -32.59 -41.90
CA GLN A 450 -36.05 -33.10 -42.98
C GLN A 450 -35.23 -33.36 -44.26
N ALA A 451 -34.30 -32.47 -44.60
CA ALA A 451 -33.42 -32.63 -45.76
C ALA A 451 -32.53 -33.88 -45.61
N ARG A 452 -31.94 -34.12 -44.44
CA ARG A 452 -31.17 -35.34 -44.16
C ARG A 452 -32.02 -36.60 -44.21
N ALA A 453 -33.19 -36.61 -43.61
CA ALA A 453 -34.10 -37.75 -43.67
C ALA A 453 -34.51 -38.09 -45.11
N ALA A 454 -34.76 -37.08 -45.95
CA ALA A 454 -35.04 -37.26 -47.37
C ALA A 454 -33.82 -37.81 -48.14
N ALA A 455 -32.61 -37.29 -47.86
CA ALA A 455 -31.37 -37.78 -48.45
C ALA A 455 -31.09 -39.25 -48.07
N ASP A 456 -31.29 -39.62 -46.81
CA ASP A 456 -31.12 -41.00 -46.34
C ASP A 456 -32.13 -41.96 -46.99
N THR A 457 -33.37 -41.50 -47.17
CA THR A 457 -34.41 -42.25 -47.88
C THR A 457 -34.05 -42.45 -49.36
N ALA A 458 -33.52 -41.41 -50.01
CA ALA A 458 -33.06 -41.47 -51.40
C ALA A 458 -31.86 -42.42 -51.55
N LEU A 459 -30.87 -42.32 -50.66
CA LEU A 459 -29.70 -43.20 -50.64
C LEU A 459 -30.12 -44.66 -50.41
N THR A 460 -31.03 -44.90 -49.47
CA THR A 460 -31.61 -46.24 -49.23
C THR A 460 -32.27 -46.80 -50.49
N SER A 461 -33.03 -45.96 -51.21
CA SER A 461 -33.68 -46.35 -52.48
C SER A 461 -32.66 -46.65 -53.58
N GLN A 462 -31.59 -45.86 -53.69
CA GLN A 462 -30.48 -46.11 -54.62
C GLN A 462 -29.76 -47.43 -54.29
N ILE A 463 -29.47 -47.69 -53.02
CA ILE A 463 -28.86 -48.94 -52.56
C ILE A 463 -29.74 -50.14 -52.92
N ASN A 464 -31.04 -50.07 -52.67
CA ASN A 464 -31.98 -51.15 -53.00
C ASN A 464 -32.10 -51.38 -54.51
N SER A 465 -32.08 -50.30 -55.29
CA SER A 465 -32.08 -50.36 -56.76
C SER A 465 -30.81 -51.02 -57.29
N LEU A 466 -29.64 -50.60 -56.79
CA LEU A 466 -28.35 -51.20 -57.13
C LEU A 466 -28.31 -52.68 -56.73
N LYS A 467 -28.72 -53.03 -55.51
CA LYS A 467 -28.79 -54.41 -55.03
C LYS A 467 -29.66 -55.28 -55.96
N THR A 468 -30.80 -54.75 -56.39
CA THR A 468 -31.71 -55.43 -57.32
C THR A 468 -31.07 -55.60 -58.70
N GLN A 469 -30.46 -54.54 -59.24
CA GLN A 469 -29.79 -54.57 -60.53
C GLN A 469 -28.60 -55.54 -60.53
N THR A 470 -27.72 -55.46 -59.54
CA THR A 470 -26.62 -56.41 -59.36
C THR A 470 -27.13 -57.85 -59.26
N GLY A 471 -28.26 -58.08 -58.58
CA GLY A 471 -28.90 -59.40 -58.53
C GLY A 471 -29.37 -59.89 -59.91
N LYS A 472 -29.93 -59.00 -60.75
CA LYS A 472 -30.31 -59.31 -62.14
C LYS A 472 -29.08 -59.57 -63.01
N ASP A 473 -28.05 -58.74 -62.91
CA ASP A 473 -26.82 -58.84 -63.71
C ASP A 473 -26.07 -60.14 -63.39
N ILE A 474 -25.93 -60.49 -62.10
CA ILE A 474 -25.36 -61.78 -61.69
C ILE A 474 -26.19 -62.93 -62.27
N LYS A 475 -27.52 -62.87 -62.19
CA LYS A 475 -28.38 -63.92 -62.75
C LYS A 475 -28.24 -64.05 -64.27
N ALA A 476 -28.11 -62.93 -64.98
CA ALA A 476 -27.89 -62.91 -66.42
C ALA A 476 -26.51 -63.48 -66.78
N ALA A 477 -25.45 -63.04 -66.11
CA ALA A 477 -24.09 -63.54 -66.32
C ALA A 477 -23.99 -65.05 -66.05
N VAL A 478 -24.62 -65.54 -64.97
CA VAL A 478 -24.69 -66.99 -64.67
C VAL A 478 -25.46 -67.74 -65.76
N ALA A 479 -26.56 -67.18 -66.27
CA ALA A 479 -27.32 -67.81 -67.36
C ALA A 479 -26.53 -67.84 -68.67
N GLU A 480 -25.80 -66.78 -69.00
CA GLU A 480 -24.91 -66.72 -70.17
C GLU A 480 -23.76 -67.73 -70.06
N GLU A 481 -23.07 -67.81 -68.92
CA GLU A 481 -22.04 -68.82 -68.68
C GLU A 481 -22.62 -70.25 -68.74
N THR A 482 -23.80 -70.46 -68.15
CA THR A 482 -24.49 -71.77 -68.22
C THR A 482 -24.80 -72.16 -69.67
N LYS A 483 -25.27 -71.20 -70.48
CA LYS A 483 -25.50 -71.41 -71.91
C LYS A 483 -24.20 -71.69 -72.65
N ALA A 484 -23.14 -70.90 -72.41
CA ALA A 484 -21.84 -71.10 -73.03
C ALA A 484 -21.25 -72.48 -72.72
N ARG A 485 -21.36 -72.95 -71.47
CA ARG A 485 -21.00 -74.32 -71.05
C ARG A 485 -21.82 -75.37 -71.78
N THR A 486 -23.14 -75.18 -71.85
CA THR A 486 -24.05 -76.12 -72.52
C THR A 486 -23.75 -76.23 -74.02
N ASP A 487 -23.53 -75.09 -74.68
CA ASP A 487 -23.18 -75.03 -76.11
C ASP A 487 -21.79 -75.66 -76.36
N ALA A 488 -20.81 -75.42 -75.47
CA ALA A 488 -19.50 -76.06 -75.52
C ALA A 488 -19.58 -77.58 -75.33
N ASP A 489 -20.40 -78.06 -74.39
CA ASP A 489 -20.62 -79.48 -74.15
C ASP A 489 -21.35 -80.15 -75.33
N ALA A 490 -22.33 -79.47 -75.94
CA ALA A 490 -22.99 -79.94 -77.17
C ALA A 490 -22.02 -80.02 -78.36
N ALA A 491 -21.14 -79.04 -78.51
CA ALA A 491 -20.09 -79.05 -79.53
C ALA A 491 -19.06 -80.18 -79.27
N LEU A 492 -18.66 -80.40 -78.01
CA LEU A 492 -17.79 -81.50 -77.62
C LEU A 492 -18.45 -82.85 -77.89
N SER A 493 -19.72 -83.01 -77.51
CA SER A 493 -20.52 -84.22 -77.79
C SER A 493 -20.56 -84.53 -79.29
N THR A 494 -20.83 -83.51 -80.12
CA THR A 494 -20.80 -83.64 -81.59
C THR A 494 -19.42 -84.06 -82.10
N ARG A 495 -18.33 -83.46 -81.60
CA ARG A 495 -16.95 -83.85 -81.95
C ARG A 495 -16.65 -85.30 -81.57
N VAL A 496 -17.09 -85.74 -80.40
CA VAL A 496 -16.94 -87.14 -79.94
C VAL A 496 -17.72 -88.09 -80.85
N THR A 497 -18.98 -87.78 -81.18
CA THR A 497 -19.78 -88.60 -82.11
C THR A 497 -19.14 -88.67 -83.50
N ASN A 498 -18.65 -87.56 -84.02
CA ASN A 498 -17.95 -87.52 -85.31
C ASN A 498 -16.66 -88.35 -85.28
N LEU A 499 -15.86 -88.22 -84.22
CA LEU A 499 -14.65 -89.02 -84.04
C LEU A 499 -14.98 -90.51 -83.95
N GLN A 500 -16.03 -90.88 -83.22
CA GLN A 500 -16.51 -92.27 -83.12
C GLN A 500 -16.94 -92.82 -84.48
N SER A 501 -17.68 -92.04 -85.27
CA SER A 501 -18.08 -92.41 -86.64
C SER A 501 -16.87 -92.56 -87.57
N GLN A 502 -15.95 -91.60 -87.59
CA GLN A 502 -14.72 -91.66 -88.39
C GLN A 502 -13.87 -92.86 -88.01
N THR A 503 -13.66 -93.09 -86.71
CA THR A 503 -12.92 -94.25 -86.19
C THR A 503 -13.58 -95.56 -86.61
N THR A 504 -14.90 -95.65 -86.53
CA THR A 504 -15.67 -96.83 -86.96
C THR A 504 -15.51 -97.07 -88.47
N ASN A 505 -15.59 -96.02 -89.29
CA ASN A 505 -15.37 -96.10 -90.73
C ASN A 505 -13.94 -96.53 -91.08
N TYR A 506 -12.92 -95.95 -90.41
CA TYR A 506 -11.52 -96.34 -90.58
C TYR A 506 -11.28 -97.80 -90.19
N ILE A 507 -11.80 -98.24 -89.05
CA ILE A 507 -11.70 -99.63 -88.60
C ILE A 507 -12.38 -100.56 -89.61
N ASN A 508 -13.60 -100.26 -90.05
CA ASN A 508 -14.32 -101.07 -91.04
C ASN A 508 -13.58 -101.12 -92.38
N ALA A 509 -13.02 -100.00 -92.84
CA ALA A 509 -12.21 -99.95 -94.06
C ALA A 509 -10.92 -100.78 -93.92
N ALA A 510 -10.22 -100.68 -92.78
CA ALA A 510 -9.04 -101.47 -92.49
C ALA A 510 -9.35 -102.97 -92.43
N ILE A 511 -10.44 -103.36 -91.74
CA ILE A 511 -10.94 -104.75 -91.70
C ILE A 511 -11.29 -105.25 -93.11
N THR A 512 -11.96 -104.43 -93.92
CA THR A 512 -12.31 -104.79 -95.30
C THR A 512 -11.06 -104.95 -96.16
N SER A 513 -10.08 -104.06 -96.01
CA SER A 513 -8.80 -104.14 -96.72
C SER A 513 -8.03 -105.41 -96.34
N GLU A 514 -7.96 -105.72 -95.05
CA GLU A 514 -7.35 -106.95 -94.53
C GLU A 514 -8.08 -108.20 -95.02
N SER A 515 -9.42 -108.19 -94.99
CA SER A 515 -10.24 -109.28 -95.53
C SER A 515 -9.96 -109.51 -97.02
N LYS A 516 -9.90 -108.45 -97.85
CA LYS A 516 -9.52 -108.56 -99.27
C LYS A 516 -8.08 -109.05 -99.46
N ALA A 517 -7.14 -108.58 -98.65
CA ALA A 517 -5.75 -109.02 -98.69
C ALA A 517 -5.64 -110.53 -98.37
N ARG A 518 -6.35 -111.00 -97.33
CA ARG A 518 -6.45 -112.42 -96.99
C ARG A 518 -7.09 -113.23 -98.10
N THR A 519 -8.24 -112.83 -98.63
CA THR A 519 -8.87 -113.52 -99.76
C THR A 519 -7.94 -113.59 -100.98
N SER A 520 -7.17 -112.54 -101.25
CA SER A 520 -6.18 -112.55 -102.34
C SER A 520 -5.02 -113.51 -102.07
N ALA A 521 -4.51 -113.54 -100.83
CA ALA A 521 -3.49 -114.48 -100.40
C ALA A 521 -3.99 -115.93 -100.46
N ASP A 522 -5.23 -116.19 -100.01
CA ASP A 522 -5.89 -117.50 -100.06
C ASP A 522 -6.12 -117.95 -101.51
N ASN A 523 -6.55 -117.04 -102.40
CA ASN A 523 -6.67 -117.33 -103.84
C ASN A 523 -5.30 -117.65 -104.47
N ALA A 524 -4.24 -116.92 -104.09
CA ALA A 524 -2.88 -117.19 -104.56
C ALA A 524 -2.36 -118.54 -104.04
N LEU A 525 -2.65 -118.87 -102.77
CA LEU A 525 -2.35 -120.17 -102.19
C LEU A 525 -3.14 -121.28 -102.89
N GLY A 526 -4.43 -121.07 -103.14
CA GLY A 526 -5.29 -121.96 -103.92
C GLY A 526 -4.72 -122.24 -105.31
N LYS A 527 -4.32 -121.20 -106.05
CA LYS A 527 -3.64 -121.36 -107.35
C LYS A 527 -2.32 -122.14 -107.26
N ARG A 528 -1.52 -121.94 -106.20
CA ARG A 528 -0.29 -122.71 -105.96
C ARG A 528 -0.61 -124.18 -105.68
N ILE A 529 -1.66 -124.46 -104.93
CA ILE A 529 -2.16 -125.82 -104.68
C ILE A 529 -2.65 -126.45 -105.98
N ASP A 530 -3.44 -125.75 -106.79
CA ASP A 530 -3.91 -126.24 -108.09
C ASP A 530 -2.73 -126.52 -109.05
N THR A 531 -1.71 -125.64 -109.07
CA THR A 531 -0.49 -125.83 -109.86
C THR A 531 0.31 -127.04 -109.38
N LEU A 532 0.47 -127.19 -108.06
CA LEU A 532 1.13 -128.37 -107.47
C LEU A 532 0.34 -129.64 -107.80
N LYS A 533 -0.99 -129.60 -107.68
CA LYS A 533 -1.88 -130.70 -108.04
C LYS A 533 -1.70 -131.07 -109.51
N ALA A 534 -1.70 -130.11 -110.43
CA ALA A 534 -1.44 -130.36 -111.84
C ALA A 534 -0.04 -130.96 -112.10
N SER A 535 1.00 -130.50 -111.38
CA SER A 535 2.34 -131.09 -111.47
C SER A 535 2.40 -132.51 -110.92
N VAL A 536 1.71 -132.79 -109.81
CA VAL A 536 1.62 -134.13 -109.22
C VAL A 536 0.83 -135.06 -110.14
N ASP A 537 -0.33 -134.64 -110.63
CA ASP A 537 -1.16 -135.41 -111.57
C ASP A 537 -0.38 -135.70 -112.88
N GLY A 538 0.40 -134.73 -113.38
CA GLY A 538 1.32 -134.94 -114.50
C GLY A 538 2.46 -135.93 -114.21
N ASN A 539 3.08 -135.84 -113.03
CA ASN A 539 4.11 -136.80 -112.60
C ASN A 539 3.55 -138.23 -112.45
N VAL A 540 2.30 -138.37 -111.96
CA VAL A 540 1.61 -139.67 -111.88
C VAL A 540 1.44 -140.28 -113.27
N ALA A 541 1.10 -139.50 -114.29
CA ALA A 541 0.99 -139.97 -115.67
C ALA A 541 2.35 -140.44 -116.25
N VAL A 542 3.43 -139.68 -116.04
CA VAL A 542 4.79 -140.08 -116.47
C VAL A 542 5.22 -141.40 -115.81
N ILE A 543 4.93 -141.57 -114.52
CA ILE A 543 5.28 -142.78 -113.77
C ILE A 543 4.49 -144.00 -114.28
N GLN A 544 3.19 -143.86 -114.56
CA GLN A 544 2.40 -144.96 -115.15
C GLN A 544 2.94 -145.40 -116.52
N GLN A 545 3.37 -144.45 -117.35
CA GLN A 545 3.97 -144.74 -118.66
C GLN A 545 5.35 -145.43 -118.55
N GLN A 546 6.16 -145.05 -117.55
CA GLN A 546 7.45 -145.68 -117.25
C GLN A 546 7.30 -147.11 -116.71
N ALA A 547 6.25 -147.38 -115.92
CA ALA A 547 5.99 -148.69 -115.33
C ALA A 547 5.60 -149.75 -116.36
N SER A 548 4.83 -149.39 -117.40
CA SER A 548 4.46 -150.32 -118.48
C SER A 548 5.63 -150.67 -119.40
N ALA A 549 6.59 -149.75 -119.60
CA ALA A 549 7.74 -149.98 -120.48
C ALA A 549 8.83 -150.89 -119.88
N ILE A 550 8.84 -151.12 -118.56
CA ILE A 550 9.85 -151.92 -117.87
C ILE A 550 9.52 -153.44 -117.86
N ALA A 551 8.26 -153.82 -118.11
CA ALA A 551 7.85 -155.23 -118.03
C ALA A 551 8.23 -156.09 -119.26
N ASP A 552 8.36 -155.50 -120.46
CA ASP A 552 8.46 -156.26 -121.73
C ASP A 552 9.88 -156.50 -122.26
N ALA A 553 10.95 -155.98 -121.63
CA ALA A 553 12.30 -156.05 -122.24
C ALA A 553 13.48 -156.27 -121.27
N ASN A 554 13.80 -157.50 -120.84
CA ASN A 554 15.21 -158.01 -120.77
C ASN A 554 15.42 -159.39 -120.09
N ARG A 555 15.41 -160.49 -120.88
CA ARG A 555 16.10 -161.77 -120.61
C ARG A 555 17.44 -161.79 -121.38
N LYS A 556 18.55 -162.05 -120.66
CA LYS A 556 19.95 -162.35 -121.10
C LYS A 556 20.85 -161.21 -121.70
N VAL A 557 21.85 -160.86 -120.88
CA VAL A 557 23.28 -160.50 -121.19
C VAL A 557 23.62 -159.12 -121.78
N SER A 558 24.28 -158.29 -120.95
CA SER A 558 25.54 -157.51 -121.13
C SER A 558 25.48 -156.23 -120.27
N THR A 559 26.17 -156.11 -119.12
CA THR A 559 27.55 -155.65 -118.87
C THR A 559 27.99 -154.34 -119.54
N SER A 560 28.04 -153.22 -118.79
CA SER A 560 29.22 -152.34 -118.59
C SER A 560 28.91 -151.10 -117.69
N TYR A 561 29.94 -150.64 -116.96
CA TYR A 561 29.96 -149.64 -115.87
C TYR A 561 30.44 -148.26 -116.39
N THR A 562 30.08 -147.12 -115.75
CA THR A 562 30.99 -145.94 -115.77
C THR A 562 30.84 -145.03 -114.55
N LEU A 563 31.70 -145.25 -113.56
CA LEU A 563 32.24 -144.18 -112.71
C LEU A 563 33.25 -143.41 -113.57
N LYS A 564 33.28 -142.07 -113.52
CA LYS A 564 34.26 -141.28 -114.28
C LYS A 564 35.65 -141.45 -113.64
N MET A 565 36.42 -142.42 -114.14
CA MET A 565 37.88 -142.53 -113.98
C MET A 565 38.51 -142.26 -115.35
N GLU A 566 39.37 -141.26 -115.43
CA GLU A 566 40.09 -140.91 -116.65
C GLU A 566 41.17 -141.96 -116.93
N THR A 567 41.18 -142.49 -118.15
CA THR A 567 42.25 -143.34 -118.67
C THR A 567 43.16 -142.48 -119.54
N SER A 568 44.42 -142.32 -119.12
CA SER A 568 45.53 -142.06 -120.04
C SER A 568 46.35 -143.34 -120.13
N THR A 569 46.57 -143.77 -121.37
CA THR A 569 47.27 -144.98 -121.77
C THR A 569 48.72 -144.94 -121.31
N SER A 570 49.09 -145.73 -120.29
CA SER A 570 50.24 -146.67 -120.23
C SER A 570 50.72 -146.97 -118.80
N GLY A 571 50.72 -148.25 -118.41
CA GLY A 571 51.43 -148.78 -117.21
C GLY A 571 50.60 -148.82 -115.92
N GLY A 572 49.87 -149.92 -115.71
CA GLY A 572 48.91 -150.06 -114.60
C GLY A 572 49.52 -150.26 -113.20
N GLN A 573 48.77 -149.78 -112.20
CA GLN A 573 48.55 -150.33 -110.84
C GLN A 573 47.31 -149.60 -110.26
N LYS A 574 46.41 -150.33 -109.57
CA LYS A 574 45.03 -149.91 -109.23
C LYS A 574 44.84 -149.72 -107.71
N TYR A 575 44.03 -148.76 -107.25
CA TYR A 575 43.56 -148.69 -105.86
C TYR A 575 42.12 -148.11 -105.73
N VAL A 576 41.39 -148.56 -104.70
CA VAL A 576 39.97 -148.27 -104.36
C VAL A 576 39.85 -147.93 -102.86
N ALA A 577 38.93 -147.04 -102.45
CA ALA A 577 38.36 -146.95 -101.09
C ALA A 577 36.94 -146.34 -101.13
N GLY A 578 35.97 -146.95 -100.43
CA GLY A 578 34.55 -146.58 -100.47
C GLY A 578 34.13 -145.56 -99.40
N ILE A 579 33.10 -144.76 -99.72
CA ILE A 579 32.44 -143.75 -98.86
C ILE A 579 31.03 -144.26 -98.52
N ALA A 580 30.59 -144.13 -97.25
CA ALA A 580 29.20 -144.37 -96.85
C ALA A 580 28.63 -143.14 -96.11
N LEU A 581 27.39 -142.76 -96.44
CA LEU A 581 26.61 -141.68 -95.80
C LEU A 581 25.35 -142.31 -95.18
N GLY A 582 25.10 -142.07 -93.89
CA GLY A 582 23.94 -142.61 -93.18
C GLY A 582 23.57 -141.81 -91.92
N ILE A 583 22.29 -141.92 -91.52
CA ILE A 583 21.69 -141.31 -90.32
C ILE A 583 21.39 -142.44 -89.32
N ASP A 584 21.74 -142.29 -88.04
CA ASP A 584 21.40 -143.26 -86.98
C ASP A 584 20.24 -142.77 -86.09
N THR A 585 19.66 -143.70 -85.33
CA THR A 585 18.49 -143.59 -84.44
C THR A 585 18.53 -142.50 -83.34
N THR A 586 19.43 -141.51 -83.38
CA THR A 586 19.46 -140.34 -82.46
C THR A 586 19.56 -138.95 -83.13
N GLY A 587 19.75 -138.83 -84.45
CA GLY A 587 19.48 -137.56 -85.19
C GLY A 587 20.59 -136.50 -85.37
N LEU A 588 21.88 -136.86 -85.51
CA LEU A 588 22.96 -135.95 -85.96
C LEU A 588 23.63 -136.44 -87.25
N SER A 589 24.03 -135.52 -88.15
CA SER A 589 24.74 -135.83 -89.40
C SER A 589 26.27 -135.87 -89.18
N GLN A 590 26.93 -136.94 -89.64
CA GLN A 590 28.38 -137.14 -89.43
C GLN A 590 29.10 -137.69 -90.67
N PHE A 591 30.35 -137.26 -90.86
CA PHE A 591 31.30 -137.76 -91.87
C PHE A 591 32.49 -138.40 -91.16
N LEU A 592 32.58 -139.73 -91.22
CA LEU A 592 33.59 -140.52 -90.52
C LEU A 592 34.48 -141.26 -91.53
N VAL A 593 35.79 -141.06 -91.43
CA VAL A 593 36.81 -141.76 -92.22
C VAL A 593 37.70 -142.55 -91.28
N ARG A 594 37.72 -143.87 -91.40
CA ARG A 594 38.62 -144.75 -90.64
C ARG A 594 39.77 -145.18 -91.54
N ALA A 595 40.98 -144.70 -91.24
CA ALA A 595 42.19 -145.04 -92.00
C ALA A 595 43.42 -145.04 -91.08
N ASP A 596 44.38 -145.94 -91.34
CA ASP A 596 45.66 -145.99 -90.62
C ASP A 596 46.59 -144.81 -90.99
N ARG A 597 46.38 -144.22 -92.17
CA ARG A 597 47.08 -143.02 -92.66
C ARG A 597 46.14 -142.18 -93.51
N PHE A 598 45.99 -140.91 -93.17
CA PHE A 598 45.20 -139.97 -93.94
C PHE A 598 46.08 -138.80 -94.36
N GLY A 599 46.36 -138.65 -95.65
CA GLY A 599 47.25 -137.60 -96.14
C GLY A 599 46.94 -137.14 -97.55
N LEU A 600 47.27 -135.88 -97.82
CA LEU A 600 47.33 -135.32 -99.16
C LEU A 600 48.67 -135.71 -99.76
N VAL A 601 48.64 -136.44 -100.88
CA VAL A 601 49.82 -136.81 -101.66
C VAL A 601 49.89 -135.95 -102.91
N ASN A 602 51.06 -135.37 -103.18
CA ASN A 602 51.36 -134.65 -104.40
C ASN A 602 52.53 -135.34 -105.11
N ASN A 603 52.42 -135.52 -106.42
CA ASN A 603 53.42 -136.19 -107.25
C ASN A 603 53.92 -135.22 -108.32
N VAL A 604 55.13 -134.70 -108.15
CA VAL A 604 55.79 -133.80 -109.10
C VAL A 604 57.13 -134.42 -109.49
N ASN A 605 57.35 -134.64 -110.79
CA ASN A 605 58.58 -135.23 -111.37
C ASN A 605 59.02 -136.57 -110.75
N GLY A 606 58.08 -137.47 -110.46
CA GLY A 606 58.37 -138.85 -110.02
C GLY A 606 58.74 -139.00 -108.54
N LYS A 607 58.64 -137.93 -107.74
CA LYS A 607 58.84 -137.98 -106.28
C LYS A 607 57.53 -137.65 -105.56
N ILE A 608 57.01 -138.63 -104.80
CA ILE A 608 55.81 -138.46 -103.99
C ILE A 608 56.15 -137.62 -102.75
N THR A 609 55.38 -136.56 -102.51
CA THR A 609 55.48 -135.70 -101.33
C THR A 609 54.14 -135.62 -100.61
N THR A 610 54.14 -135.64 -99.28
CA THR A 610 52.93 -135.52 -98.45
C THR A 610 52.93 -134.19 -97.69
N PRO A 611 52.40 -133.10 -98.27
CA PRO A 611 52.39 -131.79 -97.60
C PRO A 611 51.55 -131.73 -96.33
N PHE A 612 50.53 -132.58 -96.20
CA PHE A 612 49.77 -132.79 -94.96
C PHE A 612 49.49 -134.28 -94.80
N VAL A 613 49.86 -134.86 -93.66
CA VAL A 613 49.51 -136.23 -93.31
C VAL A 613 49.26 -136.34 -91.81
N ILE A 614 48.21 -137.07 -91.47
CA ILE A 614 47.96 -137.56 -90.12
C ILE A 614 48.40 -139.03 -90.11
N GLU A 615 49.48 -139.28 -89.37
CA GLU A 615 50.01 -140.61 -89.12
C GLU A 615 50.51 -140.69 -87.68
N ASN A 616 50.33 -141.83 -87.03
CA ASN A 616 50.70 -142.04 -85.63
C ASN A 616 50.16 -140.96 -84.66
N SER A 617 48.92 -140.51 -84.90
CA SER A 617 48.23 -139.49 -84.08
C SER A 617 48.89 -138.10 -84.05
N VAL A 618 49.81 -137.81 -84.98
CA VAL A 618 50.45 -136.50 -85.14
C VAL A 618 50.20 -135.97 -86.56
N ALA A 619 49.90 -134.68 -86.66
CA ALA A 619 49.78 -134.00 -87.94
C ALA A 619 51.16 -133.49 -88.39
N TYR A 620 51.66 -134.05 -89.49
CA TYR A 620 52.88 -133.59 -90.14
C TYR A 620 52.53 -132.65 -91.30
N MET A 621 53.15 -131.47 -91.30
CA MET A 621 52.99 -130.44 -92.32
C MET A 621 54.35 -129.98 -92.82
N ASN A 622 54.54 -129.98 -94.14
CA ASN A 622 55.79 -129.53 -94.76
C ASN A 622 55.90 -127.98 -94.82
N GLY A 623 54.81 -127.28 -94.50
CA GLY A 623 54.74 -125.82 -94.39
C GLY A 623 53.30 -125.38 -94.17
N ALA A 624 53.09 -124.34 -93.37
CA ALA A 624 51.77 -123.78 -93.10
C ALA A 624 51.80 -122.27 -93.38
N TYR A 625 50.91 -121.80 -94.26
CA TYR A 625 50.68 -120.37 -94.46
C TYR A 625 49.45 -119.97 -93.64
N ILE A 626 49.68 -119.34 -92.50
CA ILE A 626 48.63 -118.97 -91.55
C ILE A 626 48.38 -117.48 -91.70
N LYS A 627 47.20 -117.11 -92.20
CA LYS A 627 46.86 -115.70 -92.48
C LYS A 627 46.90 -114.84 -91.22
N ASP A 628 46.33 -115.33 -90.12
CA ASP A 628 46.34 -114.71 -88.80
C ASP A 628 46.56 -115.79 -87.73
N GLY A 629 47.77 -115.88 -87.18
CA GLY A 629 48.14 -116.93 -86.23
C GLY A 629 48.20 -116.41 -84.79
N THR A 630 47.27 -116.83 -83.93
CA THR A 630 47.36 -116.62 -82.48
C THR A 630 47.86 -117.92 -81.83
N ILE A 631 49.09 -117.91 -81.31
CA ILE A 631 49.66 -119.07 -80.60
C ILE A 631 49.75 -118.73 -79.12
N THR A 632 48.89 -119.35 -78.30
CA THR A 632 48.83 -119.08 -76.86
C THR A 632 50.11 -119.52 -76.13
N ASN A 633 50.64 -120.71 -76.48
CA ASN A 633 51.93 -121.20 -75.99
C ASN A 633 52.64 -121.99 -77.10
N ALA A 634 53.90 -121.66 -77.39
CA ALA A 634 54.73 -122.39 -78.33
C ALA A 634 56.04 -122.82 -77.66
N LYS A 635 56.44 -124.09 -77.82
CA LYS A 635 57.83 -124.50 -77.58
C LYS A 635 58.56 -124.43 -78.92
N VAL A 636 59.35 -123.37 -79.11
CA VAL A 636 60.10 -123.11 -80.35
C VAL A 636 61.60 -123.35 -80.13
N GLY A 637 62.29 -123.79 -81.19
CA GLY A 637 63.74 -123.95 -81.22
C GLY A 637 64.45 -122.61 -81.48
N ASP A 638 65.26 -122.54 -82.54
CA ASP A 638 65.80 -121.27 -83.03
C ASP A 638 64.76 -120.56 -83.91
N LEU A 639 64.54 -119.26 -83.69
CA LEU A 639 63.70 -118.43 -84.56
C LEU A 639 64.59 -117.37 -85.23
N GLN A 640 64.57 -117.28 -86.55
CA GLN A 640 65.41 -116.33 -87.29
C GLN A 640 64.72 -115.81 -88.54
N SER A 641 65.11 -114.62 -88.98
CA SER A 641 64.74 -114.12 -90.30
C SER A 641 65.39 -114.95 -91.40
N THR A 642 64.73 -115.02 -92.55
CA THR A 642 65.19 -115.81 -93.70
C THR A 642 66.54 -115.36 -94.27
N ASN A 643 66.89 -114.08 -94.12
CA ASN A 643 68.17 -113.51 -94.55
C ASN A 643 69.24 -113.48 -93.43
N PHE A 644 69.04 -114.20 -92.32
CA PHE A 644 69.98 -114.15 -91.20
C PHE A 644 71.36 -114.71 -91.59
N VAL A 645 72.37 -113.86 -91.46
CA VAL A 645 73.79 -114.20 -91.54
C VAL A 645 74.44 -113.64 -90.30
N ARG A 646 74.99 -114.53 -89.46
CA ARG A 646 75.59 -114.17 -88.17
C ARG A 646 76.60 -113.03 -88.35
N GLY A 647 76.42 -111.96 -87.57
CA GLY A 647 77.26 -110.77 -87.57
C GLY A 647 77.14 -109.85 -88.78
N ARG A 648 76.23 -110.11 -89.73
CA ARG A 648 76.20 -109.37 -91.00
C ARG A 648 74.81 -108.88 -91.41
N ALA A 649 73.79 -109.73 -91.35
CA ALA A 649 72.45 -109.38 -91.84
C ALA A 649 71.36 -110.17 -91.12
N GLY A 650 70.16 -109.60 -91.07
CA GLY A 650 68.98 -110.22 -90.46
C GLY A 650 69.05 -110.33 -88.94
N TRP A 651 68.06 -110.99 -88.36
CA TRP A 651 67.95 -111.21 -86.92
C TRP A 651 67.75 -112.68 -86.57
N ARG A 652 68.20 -113.06 -85.38
CA ARG A 652 68.00 -114.38 -84.81
C ARG A 652 67.74 -114.28 -83.31
N PHE A 653 66.73 -115.01 -82.86
CA PHE A 653 66.59 -115.42 -81.46
C PHE A 653 66.94 -116.89 -81.32
N GLY A 654 68.11 -117.15 -80.76
CA GLY A 654 68.63 -118.49 -80.59
C GLY A 654 68.03 -119.19 -79.37
N LYS A 655 67.84 -120.51 -79.46
CA LYS A 655 67.41 -121.37 -78.33
C LYS A 655 68.37 -121.33 -77.12
N ASN A 656 69.58 -120.81 -77.33
CA ASN A 656 70.59 -120.55 -76.30
C ASN A 656 70.45 -119.17 -75.63
N GLY A 657 69.38 -118.42 -75.93
CA GLY A 657 69.10 -117.10 -75.34
C GLY A 657 69.86 -115.93 -75.99
N THR A 658 70.57 -116.14 -77.09
CA THR A 658 71.24 -115.05 -77.82
C THR A 658 70.26 -114.41 -78.81
N LEU A 659 69.99 -113.12 -78.65
CA LEU A 659 69.30 -112.29 -79.63
C LEU A 659 70.34 -111.46 -80.40
N GLU A 660 70.45 -111.72 -81.69
CA GLU A 660 71.31 -110.96 -82.58
C GLU A 660 70.45 -110.25 -83.62
N ILE A 661 70.60 -108.93 -83.73
CA ILE A 661 69.90 -108.10 -84.70
C ILE A 661 70.97 -107.31 -85.45
N ASN A 662 71.10 -107.60 -86.74
CA ASN A 662 72.03 -106.93 -87.63
C ASN A 662 71.29 -105.96 -88.55
N GLY A 663 71.98 -104.89 -88.97
CA GLY A 663 71.50 -104.06 -90.07
C GLY A 663 71.29 -104.84 -91.38
N ASN A 664 70.45 -104.32 -92.27
CA ASN A 664 69.94 -105.01 -93.45
C ASN A 664 71.01 -105.32 -94.54
N SER A 665 72.17 -104.67 -94.48
CA SER A 665 73.26 -104.79 -95.45
C SER A 665 74.57 -104.64 -94.67
N GLY A 666 75.44 -105.66 -94.77
CA GLY A 666 76.64 -105.78 -93.92
C GLY A 666 77.44 -104.50 -93.85
N GLY A 667 77.45 -103.88 -92.67
CA GLY A 667 78.03 -102.57 -92.42
C GLY A 667 77.06 -101.52 -91.87
N ASN A 668 75.87 -101.88 -91.40
CA ASN A 668 74.90 -100.95 -90.79
C ASN A 668 74.61 -101.34 -89.33
N GLY A 669 75.64 -101.35 -88.49
CA GLY A 669 75.55 -101.63 -87.06
C GLY A 669 75.01 -103.01 -86.69
N ARG A 670 75.27 -103.42 -85.45
CA ARG A 670 74.79 -104.70 -84.93
C ARG A 670 74.53 -104.64 -83.44
N LEU A 671 73.40 -105.19 -83.02
CA LEU A 671 73.07 -105.46 -81.62
C LEU A 671 73.18 -106.97 -81.36
N VAL A 672 74.00 -107.37 -80.40
CA VAL A 672 74.05 -108.74 -79.88
C VAL A 672 73.74 -108.72 -78.39
N ILE A 673 72.62 -109.32 -78.02
CA ILE A 673 72.25 -109.60 -76.63
C ILE A 673 72.49 -111.08 -76.41
N ASN A 674 73.28 -111.43 -75.41
CA ASN A 674 73.37 -112.78 -74.92
C ASN A 674 73.12 -112.79 -73.41
N GLY A 675 73.10 -113.98 -72.81
CA GLY A 675 72.82 -114.14 -71.38
C GLY A 675 73.81 -113.43 -70.43
N GLN A 676 74.86 -112.79 -70.94
CA GLN A 676 75.88 -112.13 -70.12
C GLN A 676 76.02 -110.63 -70.41
N ARG A 677 75.77 -110.19 -71.64
CA ARG A 677 75.99 -108.80 -72.04
C ARG A 677 75.20 -108.41 -73.29
N ILE A 678 75.08 -107.11 -73.47
CA ILE A 678 74.53 -106.44 -74.64
C ILE A 678 75.67 -105.68 -75.32
N ASP A 679 75.95 -106.04 -76.56
CA ASP A 679 77.00 -105.43 -77.37
C ASP A 679 76.38 -104.74 -78.58
N VAL A 680 76.66 -103.45 -78.76
CA VAL A 680 76.29 -102.66 -79.94
C VAL A 680 77.56 -102.29 -80.70
N TYR A 681 77.61 -102.72 -81.95
CA TYR A 681 78.66 -102.43 -82.90
C TYR A 681 78.15 -101.39 -83.90
N ASP A 682 79.03 -100.51 -84.36
CA ASP A 682 78.74 -99.63 -85.48
C ASP A 682 78.95 -100.32 -86.83
N ASP A 683 78.79 -99.52 -87.87
CA ASP A 683 78.89 -99.82 -89.29
C ASP A 683 80.26 -100.36 -89.72
N ASN A 684 81.32 -100.03 -88.97
CA ASN A 684 82.68 -100.54 -89.19
C ASN A 684 83.00 -101.76 -88.32
N ASN A 685 81.98 -102.35 -87.70
CA ASN A 685 82.07 -103.49 -86.78
C ASN A 685 82.88 -103.19 -85.50
N VAL A 686 82.93 -101.92 -85.10
CA VAL A 686 83.59 -101.48 -83.87
C VAL A 686 82.56 -101.43 -82.76
N LEU A 687 82.88 -102.05 -81.61
CA LEU A 687 82.02 -102.02 -80.44
C LEU A 687 81.92 -100.58 -79.92
N ARG A 688 80.71 -100.00 -79.97
CA ARG A 688 80.43 -98.65 -79.50
C ARG A 688 79.81 -98.63 -78.12
N VAL A 689 79.01 -99.64 -77.81
CA VAL A 689 78.35 -99.74 -76.51
C VAL A 689 78.40 -101.18 -76.06
N ARG A 690 78.87 -101.41 -74.83
CA ARG A 690 78.75 -102.69 -74.14
C ARG A 690 78.10 -102.46 -72.79
N ILE A 691 77.04 -103.20 -72.53
CA ILE A 691 76.29 -103.14 -71.28
C ILE A 691 76.25 -104.55 -70.69
N GLY A 692 76.84 -104.68 -69.50
CA GLY A 692 77.05 -105.95 -68.82
C GLY A 692 78.26 -106.73 -69.33
N ARG A 693 78.60 -107.87 -68.72
CA ARG A 693 79.17 -107.90 -67.37
C ARG A 693 80.59 -107.38 -67.53
N LEU A 694 81.06 -106.52 -66.63
CA LEU A 694 82.51 -106.40 -66.52
C LEU A 694 83.05 -107.72 -65.97
#